data_AF-A0A8T2UPB1-F1
#
_entry.id   AF-A0A8T2UPB1-F1
#
_cell.length_a   1.000
_cell.length_b   1.000
_cell.length_c   1.000
_cell.angle_alpha   90.00
_cell.angle_beta   90.00
_cell.angle_gamma   90.00
#
_symmetry.space_group_name_H-M   'P 1'
#
loop_
_entity.id
_entity.type
_entity.pdbx_description
1 polymer ?
#
loop_
_entity_poly.entity_id
_entity_poly.type
_entity_poly.pdbx_seq_one_letter_code
_entity_poly.pdbx_strand_id
1 'polypeptide(L)'
;MLLQEVLEGKSYLIVLDDVWELDITTRFSRLTGNDCKILVTTRNESVYAIAGADKVEIREPDVKEVGKAILMYHTKLSKLPDLWDELLERYAYHLLTISVIGETLSGETRREEWLKAMDNLSMYAAKAIIPATYQSIPLDNASCTVFGSFLLSLRALPRDARDLFTSFALILWTEPIPEICLEKLWGALRPHSLFRLEVGKLVKGSLIAKPDSKFYYRMHSMVSLFLNSEISEALSMLQLSELSADHHGLSWVVAVVWLFRYGKPKVKEASASYIRVALRFRVYVFQVTVLHTVVELLDLVCSITEVTITSELSITTYKFKKMLDEEIINVISCGEVHPLTAIVSSHYISNLYSSEDYKRRANDLINAGVVNVLSSILHGSESGKVTKTMYEALGVVYELVKFGDANSSEVLLRNAPVKELVGLYYVGLAMDTLERLCELGGESVVQEIFEAGLWEKLANDCRDQLGLLWPRRERSIIKDKFLRLLTDRSQNDEDEEWSVSKSLEQDCFAEVHGKLERVWGALVRVGRNIEQTTGDEQQKLEDLEQEAILSLSVAKTSFKSLRGAPAKPWEEIMRSTEIASNVLKLVCAPLTPVELRHLAADCLSEINHHPSLTSILMEILTSEALDEFLHCLAYLQVEEEVSCQLFEVLEYLLNNSARQDEIIEKGILELMFEIILSRDELRPKLQEKVLFYIVFSPLHVKRRTSAWIELLLESGVVQALATLPTISNNTNLPVLPFWFL
;
A
#
# COMPACT_ATOMS: atom_id res chain seq x y z
N MET A 1 25.87 13.36 62.91
CA MET A 1 26.31 14.55 63.66
C MET A 1 27.81 14.74 63.57
N LEU A 2 28.64 13.75 63.95
CA LEU A 2 30.11 13.87 63.88
C LEU A 2 30.69 14.33 62.52
N LEU A 3 30.22 13.77 61.40
CA LEU A 3 30.72 14.18 60.07
C LEU A 3 30.30 15.61 59.70
N GLN A 4 29.09 16.03 60.09
CA GLN A 4 28.58 17.38 59.82
C GLN A 4 29.41 18.44 60.57
N GLU A 5 29.70 18.20 61.85
CA GLU A 5 30.51 19.09 62.69
C GLU A 5 31.95 19.24 62.17
N VAL A 6 32.52 18.16 61.61
CA VAL A 6 33.87 18.19 61.04
C VAL A 6 33.91 18.99 59.72
N LEU A 7 32.82 18.94 58.94
CA LEU A 7 32.77 19.49 57.60
C LEU A 7 32.21 20.93 57.53
N GLU A 8 31.56 21.40 58.58
CA GLU A 8 30.94 22.74 58.64
C GLU A 8 31.95 23.87 58.41
N GLY A 9 31.58 24.86 57.59
CA GLY A 9 32.39 26.05 57.31
C GLY A 9 33.64 25.82 56.44
N LYS A 10 33.77 24.64 55.82
CA LYS A 10 34.93 24.25 55.01
C LYS A 10 34.49 23.80 53.61
N SER A 11 35.43 23.83 52.67
CA SER A 11 35.22 23.37 51.29
C SER A 11 35.82 21.97 51.10
N TYR A 12 35.01 21.04 50.60
CA TYR A 12 35.41 19.63 50.46
C TYR A 12 34.91 19.04 49.13
N LEU A 13 35.68 18.10 48.59
CA LEU A 13 35.23 17.19 47.55
C LEU A 13 35.04 15.80 48.16
N ILE A 14 33.81 15.29 48.16
CA ILE A 14 33.49 13.93 48.58
C ILE A 14 33.34 13.09 47.33
N VAL A 15 34.16 12.05 47.18
CA VAL A 15 34.04 11.07 46.10
C VAL A 15 33.38 9.82 46.66
N LEU A 16 32.19 9.50 46.18
CA LEU A 16 31.48 8.26 46.46
C LEU A 16 31.67 7.34 45.25
N ASP A 17 32.59 6.39 45.39
CA ASP A 17 32.94 5.46 44.31
C ASP A 17 32.07 4.19 44.33
N ASP A 18 31.67 3.70 43.16
CA ASP A 18 30.89 2.48 42.93
C ASP A 18 29.59 2.35 43.77
N VAL A 19 28.77 3.41 43.75
CA VAL A 19 27.53 3.44 44.54
C VAL A 19 26.40 2.66 43.85
N TRP A 20 25.82 1.68 44.55
CA TRP A 20 24.72 0.85 44.04
C TRP A 20 23.34 1.24 44.58
N GLU A 21 23.29 1.87 45.76
CA GLU A 21 22.06 2.17 46.50
C GLU A 21 21.82 3.67 46.64
N LEU A 22 20.60 4.10 46.34
CA LEU A 22 20.16 5.51 46.46
C LEU A 22 20.24 6.05 47.90
N ASP A 23 20.04 5.20 48.90
CA ASP A 23 20.07 5.61 50.31
C ASP A 23 21.44 6.17 50.70
N ILE A 24 22.52 5.69 50.06
CA ILE A 24 23.88 6.19 50.29
C ILE A 24 23.97 7.67 49.85
N THR A 25 23.62 7.99 48.61
CA THR A 25 23.69 9.39 48.12
C THR A 25 22.73 10.31 48.88
N THR A 26 21.55 9.81 49.26
CA THR A 26 20.55 10.55 50.05
C THR A 26 21.03 10.90 51.46
N ARG A 27 21.88 10.06 52.06
CA ARG A 27 22.46 10.35 53.38
C ARG A 27 23.54 11.44 53.30
N PHE A 28 24.34 11.44 52.24
CA PHE A 28 25.39 12.46 52.03
C PHE A 28 24.84 13.80 51.55
N SER A 29 23.71 13.83 50.83
CA SER A 29 23.06 15.08 50.43
C SER A 29 22.46 15.88 51.59
N ARG A 30 22.35 15.28 52.79
CA ARG A 30 21.91 15.95 54.01
C ARG A 30 23.01 16.77 54.71
N LEU A 31 24.25 16.71 54.22
CA LEU A 31 25.33 17.56 54.71
C LEU A 31 25.07 19.00 54.26
N THR A 32 25.05 19.95 55.20
CA THR A 32 24.68 21.37 54.95
C THR A 32 25.71 22.32 55.55
N GLY A 33 25.62 23.64 55.29
CA GLY A 33 26.51 24.63 55.92
C GLY A 33 27.99 24.53 55.51
N ASN A 34 28.27 23.92 54.37
CA ASN A 34 29.61 23.75 53.79
C ASN A 34 29.56 23.98 52.27
N ASP A 35 30.73 24.23 51.67
CA ASP A 35 30.88 24.32 50.21
C ASP A 35 31.36 22.96 49.69
N CYS A 36 30.48 21.97 49.79
CA CYS A 36 30.77 20.58 49.47
C CYS A 36 30.36 20.24 48.04
N LYS A 37 31.30 19.71 47.25
CA LYS A 37 30.99 19.03 45.98
C LYS A 37 31.01 17.53 46.19
N ILE A 38 30.01 16.83 45.67
CA ILE A 38 29.93 15.37 45.73
C ILE A 38 30.07 14.83 44.31
N LEU A 39 31.10 14.02 44.08
CA LEU A 39 31.25 13.24 42.87
C LEU A 39 30.81 11.81 43.18
N VAL A 40 29.83 11.30 42.43
CA VAL A 40 29.36 9.92 42.56
C VAL A 40 29.69 9.17 41.28
N THR A 41 30.37 8.04 41.38
CA THR A 41 30.48 7.08 40.28
C THR A 41 29.50 5.95 40.53
N THR A 42 28.75 5.56 39.50
CA THR A 42 27.75 4.50 39.60
C THR A 42 27.49 3.88 38.23
N ARG A 43 27.14 2.60 38.24
CA ARG A 43 26.59 1.89 37.08
C ARG A 43 25.05 1.94 37.03
N ASN A 44 24.41 2.50 38.06
CA ASN A 44 22.97 2.46 38.25
C ASN A 44 22.35 3.86 38.09
N GLU A 45 21.64 4.08 36.98
CA GLU A 45 21.04 5.38 36.68
C GLU A 45 19.98 5.80 37.71
N SER A 46 19.37 4.86 38.43
CA SER A 46 18.40 5.22 39.48
C SER A 46 19.01 5.97 40.67
N VAL A 47 20.33 5.86 40.87
CA VAL A 47 21.08 6.63 41.88
C VAL A 47 21.13 8.12 41.49
N TYR A 48 21.11 8.43 40.19
CA TYR A 48 21.10 9.79 39.65
C TYR A 48 19.72 10.45 39.72
N ALA A 49 18.65 9.74 39.31
CA ALA A 49 17.34 10.31 39.01
C ALA A 49 16.63 11.07 40.15
N ILE A 50 17.08 10.92 41.39
CA ILE A 50 16.49 11.56 42.58
C ILE A 50 17.45 12.57 43.24
N ALA A 51 18.74 12.54 42.90
CA ALA A 51 19.76 13.35 43.57
C ALA A 51 19.86 14.80 43.06
N GLY A 52 19.18 15.15 41.95
CA GLY A 52 19.24 16.50 41.36
C GLY A 52 20.65 16.92 40.90
N ALA A 53 21.54 15.95 40.70
CA ALA A 53 22.93 16.16 40.31
C ALA A 53 23.06 16.46 38.81
N ASP A 54 24.21 16.97 38.38
CA ASP A 54 24.57 17.05 36.95
C ASP A 54 25.09 15.69 36.47
N LYS A 55 24.50 15.13 35.39
CA LYS A 55 24.93 13.85 34.79
C LYS A 55 26.09 14.07 33.83
N VAL A 56 27.19 13.36 34.06
CA VAL A 56 28.25 13.18 33.05
C VAL A 56 28.30 11.71 32.68
N GLU A 57 27.92 11.40 31.44
CA GLU A 57 27.95 10.05 30.88
C GLU A 57 29.22 9.86 30.05
N ILE A 58 29.94 8.77 30.27
CA ILE A 58 31.13 8.40 29.49
C ILE A 58 30.66 7.72 28.20
N ARG A 59 30.95 8.31 27.03
CA ARG A 59 30.43 7.84 25.73
C ARG A 59 31.49 7.20 24.84
N GLU A 60 31.03 6.43 23.84
CA GLU A 60 31.75 5.94 22.64
C GLU A 60 33.09 6.67 22.33
N PRO A 61 33.00 7.93 21.88
CA PRO A 61 34.16 8.71 21.42
C PRO A 61 35.14 9.08 22.54
N ASP A 62 34.70 9.19 23.79
CA ASP A 62 35.58 9.51 24.93
C ASP A 62 36.50 8.33 25.25
N VAL A 63 36.10 7.11 24.87
CA VAL A 63 36.73 5.87 25.30
C VAL A 63 37.83 5.39 24.34
N LYS A 64 37.84 5.85 23.08
CA LYS A 64 38.85 5.39 22.08
C LYS A 64 40.28 5.79 22.47
N GLU A 65 40.52 7.06 22.74
CA GLU A 65 41.86 7.56 23.11
C GLU A 65 42.30 7.03 24.49
N VAL A 66 41.35 6.92 25.43
CA VAL A 66 41.59 6.34 26.75
C VAL A 66 41.92 4.85 26.65
N GLY A 67 41.20 4.11 25.82
CA GLY A 67 41.42 2.69 25.55
C GLY A 67 42.79 2.42 24.94
N LYS A 68 43.24 3.27 24.00
CA LYS A 68 44.60 3.23 23.45
C LYS A 68 45.66 3.43 24.54
N ALA A 69 45.48 4.44 25.40
CA ALA A 69 46.41 4.71 26.49
C ALA A 69 46.51 3.55 27.48
N ILE A 70 45.37 2.97 27.87
CA ILE A 70 45.30 1.79 28.75
C ILE A 70 45.99 0.59 28.09
N LEU A 71 45.73 0.35 26.81
CA LEU A 71 46.36 -0.75 26.07
C LEU A 71 47.88 -0.58 26.01
N MET A 72 48.38 0.62 25.70
CA MET A 72 49.83 0.93 25.74
C MET A 72 50.44 0.68 27.12
N TYR A 73 49.75 1.13 28.18
CA TYR A 73 50.22 0.98 29.55
C TYR A 73 50.40 -0.50 29.93
N HIS A 74 49.40 -1.33 29.68
CA HIS A 74 49.45 -2.74 30.07
C HIS A 74 50.29 -3.61 29.14
N THR A 75 50.33 -3.31 27.84
CA THR A 75 51.22 -4.02 26.90
C THR A 75 52.70 -3.68 27.13
N LYS A 76 53.00 -2.57 27.84
CA LYS A 76 54.37 -2.07 28.07
C LYS A 76 55.13 -1.79 26.77
N LEU A 77 54.41 -1.52 25.68
CA LEU A 77 54.97 -1.21 24.38
C LEU A 77 55.09 0.32 24.20
N SER A 78 56.21 0.78 23.64
CA SER A 78 56.39 2.17 23.25
C SER A 78 55.58 2.54 22.00
N LYS A 79 55.27 1.55 21.15
CA LYS A 79 54.43 1.67 19.97
C LYS A 79 53.59 0.41 19.81
N LEU A 80 52.28 0.58 19.63
CA LEU A 80 51.36 -0.53 19.39
C LEU A 80 51.47 -1.05 17.94
N PRO A 81 51.25 -2.37 17.71
CA PRO A 81 51.13 -2.92 16.35
C PRO A 81 49.94 -2.34 15.60
N ASP A 82 49.98 -2.32 14.27
CA ASP A 82 48.94 -1.76 13.39
C ASP A 82 47.56 -2.45 13.47
N LEU A 83 47.37 -3.38 14.41
CA LEU A 83 46.09 -4.06 14.75
C LEU A 83 45.36 -3.44 15.95
N TRP A 84 45.95 -2.48 16.64
CA TRP A 84 45.39 -2.00 17.92
C TRP A 84 44.01 -1.34 17.78
N ASP A 85 43.77 -0.62 16.69
CA ASP A 85 42.45 -0.02 16.40
C ASP A 85 41.39 -1.11 16.15
N GLU A 86 41.71 -2.12 15.34
CA GLU A 86 40.84 -3.28 15.08
C GLU A 86 40.53 -4.05 16.37
N LEU A 87 41.51 -4.15 17.27
CA LEU A 87 41.33 -4.72 18.59
C LEU A 87 40.29 -3.90 19.37
N LEU A 88 40.51 -2.59 19.59
CA LEU A 88 39.59 -1.75 20.34
C LEU A 88 38.14 -1.82 19.82
N GLU A 89 37.97 -1.80 18.50
CA GLU A 89 36.67 -1.96 17.84
C GLU A 89 36.03 -3.32 18.15
N ARG A 90 36.79 -4.41 18.02
CA ARG A 90 36.30 -5.77 18.32
C ARG A 90 35.94 -5.98 19.79
N TYR A 91 36.59 -5.24 20.69
CA TYR A 91 36.31 -5.21 22.12
C TYR A 91 35.20 -4.22 22.52
N ALA A 92 34.58 -3.56 21.53
CA ALA A 92 33.57 -2.51 21.72
C ALA A 92 34.01 -1.48 22.76
N TYR A 93 35.30 -1.13 22.77
CA TYR A 93 35.88 -0.13 23.66
C TYR A 93 35.70 -0.42 25.18
N HIS A 94 35.42 -1.66 25.59
CA HIS A 94 35.28 -1.98 27.01
C HIS A 94 36.63 -1.91 27.76
N LEU A 95 36.87 -0.82 28.49
CA LEU A 95 38.16 -0.49 29.10
C LEU A 95 38.72 -1.58 30.01
N LEU A 96 37.86 -2.25 30.79
CA LEU A 96 38.31 -3.33 31.68
C LEU A 96 38.79 -4.54 30.88
N THR A 97 38.14 -4.89 29.77
CA THR A 97 38.59 -5.99 28.90
C THR A 97 39.90 -5.63 28.20
N ILE A 98 40.02 -4.37 27.76
CA ILE A 98 41.25 -3.84 27.16
C ILE A 98 42.43 -3.96 28.13
N SER A 99 42.22 -3.65 29.42
CA SER A 99 43.28 -3.76 30.43
C SER A 99 43.77 -5.20 30.64
N VAL A 100 42.84 -6.16 30.72
CA VAL A 100 43.12 -7.59 30.89
C VAL A 100 43.94 -8.13 29.71
N ILE A 101 43.60 -7.70 28.51
CA ILE A 101 44.25 -8.16 27.30
C ILE A 101 45.57 -7.47 27.08
N GLY A 102 45.67 -6.18 27.40
CA GLY A 102 46.94 -5.49 27.42
C GLY A 102 47.94 -6.19 28.34
N GLU A 103 47.50 -6.65 29.51
CA GLU A 103 48.38 -7.37 30.45
C GLU A 103 48.76 -8.75 29.91
N THR A 104 47.82 -9.44 29.27
CA THR A 104 48.08 -10.73 28.60
C THR A 104 49.09 -10.58 27.45
N LEU A 105 49.00 -9.47 26.71
CA LEU A 105 49.88 -9.13 25.59
C LEU A 105 51.12 -8.32 26.04
N SER A 106 51.43 -8.30 27.35
CA SER A 106 52.58 -7.57 27.91
C SER A 106 53.88 -7.98 27.21
N GLY A 107 54.49 -7.04 26.48
CA GLY A 107 55.73 -7.22 25.72
C GLY A 107 55.58 -7.93 24.38
N GLU A 108 54.37 -8.33 23.98
CA GLU A 108 54.14 -9.09 22.75
C GLU A 108 53.96 -8.17 21.54
N THR A 109 54.74 -8.39 20.48
CA THR A 109 54.74 -7.55 19.26
C THR A 109 54.34 -8.33 18.01
N ARG A 110 54.22 -9.65 18.08
CA ARG A 110 53.90 -10.51 16.93
C ARG A 110 52.43 -10.41 16.56
N ARG A 111 52.16 -10.08 15.29
CA ARG A 111 50.82 -9.94 14.72
C ARG A 111 49.93 -11.16 14.97
N GLU A 112 50.47 -12.37 14.86
CA GLU A 112 49.74 -13.63 15.04
C GLU A 112 49.16 -13.80 16.45
N GLU A 113 49.91 -13.43 17.49
CA GLU A 113 49.45 -13.55 18.88
C GLU A 113 48.36 -12.52 19.20
N TRP A 114 48.45 -11.33 18.61
CA TRP A 114 47.39 -10.31 18.69
C TRP A 114 46.10 -10.78 18.01
N LEU A 115 46.18 -11.43 16.84
CA LEU A 115 45.03 -12.03 16.17
C LEU A 115 44.43 -13.17 17.00
N LYS A 116 45.27 -14.05 17.57
CA LYS A 116 44.80 -15.12 18.48
C LYS A 116 44.10 -14.55 19.71
N ALA A 117 44.58 -13.42 20.26
CA ALA A 117 43.93 -12.74 21.36
C ALA A 117 42.56 -12.18 20.96
N MET A 118 42.45 -11.59 19.76
CA MET A 118 41.18 -11.12 19.19
C MET A 118 40.17 -12.26 18.94
N ASP A 119 40.63 -13.44 18.56
CA ASP A 119 39.77 -14.59 18.28
C ASP A 119 39.31 -15.34 19.54
N ASN A 120 40.07 -15.29 20.65
CA ASN A 120 39.77 -15.99 21.91
C ASN A 120 39.14 -15.08 22.98
N LEU A 121 38.37 -14.09 22.54
CA LEU A 121 37.87 -12.99 23.35
C LEU A 121 37.11 -13.41 24.62
N SER A 122 36.22 -14.40 24.48
CA SER A 122 35.42 -14.94 25.58
C SER A 122 36.27 -15.66 26.62
N MET A 123 37.38 -16.28 26.20
CA MET A 123 38.28 -17.01 27.10
C MET A 123 38.98 -16.04 28.06
N TYR A 124 39.50 -14.92 27.53
CA TYR A 124 40.12 -13.88 28.35
C TYR A 124 39.10 -13.19 29.26
N ALA A 125 37.94 -12.81 28.73
CA ALA A 125 36.92 -12.14 29.54
C ALA A 125 36.37 -13.01 30.69
N ALA A 126 36.28 -14.33 30.48
CA ALA A 126 35.77 -15.27 31.47
C ALA A 126 36.83 -15.72 32.49
N LYS A 127 38.09 -15.92 32.07
CA LYS A 127 39.13 -16.59 32.87
C LYS A 127 40.28 -15.70 33.32
N ALA A 128 40.57 -14.63 32.59
CA ALA A 128 41.71 -13.78 32.92
C ALA A 128 41.33 -12.84 34.07
N ILE A 129 42.27 -12.72 35.01
CA ILE A 129 42.10 -11.93 36.22
C ILE A 129 42.32 -10.46 35.86
N ILE A 130 41.41 -9.60 36.31
CA ILE A 130 41.50 -8.16 36.22
C ILE A 130 42.82 -7.70 36.88
N PRO A 131 43.61 -6.79 36.27
CA PRO A 131 44.84 -6.33 36.89
C PRO A 131 44.63 -5.84 38.33
N ALA A 132 45.53 -6.21 39.25
CA ALA A 132 45.41 -5.91 40.68
C ALA A 132 45.24 -4.41 40.98
N THR A 133 45.75 -3.54 40.09
CA THR A 133 45.59 -2.08 40.16
C THR A 133 44.14 -1.60 40.08
N TYR A 134 43.22 -2.41 39.57
CA TYR A 134 41.80 -2.07 39.43
C TYR A 134 40.90 -2.87 40.39
N GLN A 135 41.49 -3.67 41.28
CA GLN A 135 40.72 -4.45 42.27
C GLN A 135 40.60 -3.63 43.55
N SER A 136 39.36 -3.28 43.93
CA SER A 136 39.09 -2.49 45.14
C SER A 136 38.89 -3.33 46.40
N ILE A 137 38.58 -4.64 46.29
CA ILE A 137 38.30 -5.55 47.42
C ILE A 137 38.75 -6.99 47.07
N PRO A 138 39.32 -7.78 48.00
CA PRO A 138 39.57 -9.21 47.79
C PRO A 138 38.24 -9.97 47.75
N LEU A 139 37.67 -10.10 46.57
CA LEU A 139 36.53 -10.97 46.29
C LEU A 139 37.04 -12.35 45.82
N ASP A 140 36.20 -13.39 45.92
CA ASP A 140 36.52 -14.73 45.42
C ASP A 140 37.07 -14.68 43.97
N ASN A 141 38.01 -15.56 43.63
CA ASN A 141 38.70 -15.58 42.33
C ASN A 141 37.76 -15.52 41.10
N ALA A 142 36.51 -16.00 41.23
CA ALA A 142 35.50 -15.97 40.17
C ALA A 142 34.87 -14.58 39.89
N SER A 143 34.93 -13.66 40.86
CA SER A 143 34.45 -12.26 40.73
C SER A 143 35.51 -11.32 40.16
N CYS A 144 36.78 -11.75 40.12
CA CYS A 144 37.92 -10.96 39.68
C CYS A 144 38.14 -11.02 38.16
N THR A 145 37.17 -11.48 37.38
CA THR A 145 37.21 -11.50 35.91
C THR A 145 36.20 -10.50 35.34
N VAL A 146 36.32 -10.17 34.04
CA VAL A 146 35.38 -9.25 33.39
C VAL A 146 33.94 -9.79 33.51
N PHE A 147 33.75 -11.09 33.26
CA PHE A 147 32.45 -11.73 33.43
C PHE A 147 32.00 -11.79 34.89
N GLY A 148 32.94 -11.95 35.83
CA GLY A 148 32.66 -11.84 37.27
C GLY A 148 32.06 -10.48 37.65
N SER A 149 32.51 -9.39 37.04
CA SER A 149 31.96 -8.05 37.27
C SER A 149 30.52 -7.87 36.75
N PHE A 150 30.16 -8.55 35.65
CA PHE A 150 28.77 -8.60 35.18
C PHE A 150 27.90 -9.47 36.11
N LEU A 151 28.43 -10.60 36.59
CA LEU A 151 27.72 -11.46 37.51
C LEU A 151 27.35 -10.74 38.82
N LEU A 152 28.22 -9.85 39.32
CA LEU A 152 27.89 -8.99 40.47
C LEU A 152 26.71 -8.07 40.17
N SER A 153 26.72 -7.43 39.00
CA SER A 153 25.63 -6.55 38.53
C SER A 153 24.31 -7.33 38.41
N LEU A 154 24.38 -8.57 37.93
CA LEU A 154 23.21 -9.47 37.83
C LEU A 154 22.72 -9.93 39.21
N ARG A 155 23.61 -10.23 40.15
CA ARG A 155 23.23 -10.65 41.51
C ARG A 155 22.47 -9.58 42.27
N ALA A 156 22.73 -8.30 41.97
CA ALA A 156 22.00 -7.16 42.55
C ALA A 156 20.56 -7.04 42.02
N LEU A 157 20.20 -7.72 40.93
CA LEU A 157 18.86 -7.65 40.35
C LEU A 157 17.88 -8.65 40.99
N PRO A 158 16.58 -8.30 41.05
CA PRO A 158 15.52 -9.25 41.41
C PRO A 158 15.50 -10.47 40.50
N ARG A 159 14.99 -11.60 41.01
CA ARG A 159 14.97 -12.88 40.29
C ARG A 159 14.33 -12.77 38.90
N ASP A 160 13.18 -12.12 38.77
CA ASP A 160 12.48 -11.99 37.49
C ASP A 160 13.27 -11.20 36.45
N ALA A 161 13.97 -10.13 36.86
CA ALA A 161 14.85 -9.38 35.98
C ALA A 161 16.07 -10.21 35.54
N ARG A 162 16.60 -11.07 36.43
CA ARG A 162 17.67 -12.00 36.07
C ARG A 162 17.20 -13.06 35.07
N ASP A 163 16.04 -13.67 35.33
CA ASP A 163 15.43 -14.65 34.43
C ASP A 163 15.18 -14.00 33.04
N LEU A 164 14.68 -12.77 32.99
CA LEU A 164 14.51 -12.00 31.75
C LEU A 164 15.85 -11.77 31.05
N PHE A 165 16.88 -11.34 31.78
CA PHE A 165 18.20 -11.13 31.21
C PHE A 165 18.81 -12.42 30.65
N THR A 166 18.70 -13.55 31.38
CA THR A 166 19.14 -14.86 30.91
C THR A 166 18.42 -15.26 29.62
N SER A 167 17.12 -14.97 29.47
CA SER A 167 16.38 -15.25 28.23
C SER A 167 16.96 -14.52 27.01
N PHE A 168 17.61 -13.37 27.19
CA PHE A 168 18.25 -12.64 26.09
C PHE A 168 19.44 -13.38 25.47
N ALA A 169 19.97 -14.42 26.13
CA ALA A 169 20.99 -15.30 25.57
C ALA A 169 20.51 -16.07 24.32
N LEU A 170 19.21 -16.13 24.07
CA LEU A 170 18.64 -16.78 22.90
C LEU A 170 18.69 -15.89 21.66
N ILE A 171 18.80 -14.58 21.86
CA ILE A 171 18.73 -13.56 20.83
C ILE A 171 20.14 -13.23 20.33
N LEU A 172 20.25 -12.96 19.04
CA LEU A 172 21.44 -12.44 18.40
C LEU A 172 21.39 -10.91 18.40
N TRP A 173 22.22 -10.29 19.23
CA TRP A 173 22.28 -8.84 19.45
C TRP A 173 23.18 -8.10 18.45
N THR A 174 23.19 -8.51 17.18
CA THR A 174 23.97 -7.83 16.12
C THR A 174 23.28 -6.56 15.62
N GLU A 175 21.97 -6.49 15.78
CA GLU A 175 21.13 -5.38 15.36
C GLU A 175 20.21 -4.93 16.52
N PRO A 176 19.58 -3.76 16.42
CA PRO A 176 18.63 -3.31 17.42
C PRO A 176 17.40 -4.24 17.49
N ILE A 177 16.99 -4.61 18.70
CA ILE A 177 15.90 -5.58 18.92
C ILE A 177 14.61 -4.83 19.30
N PRO A 178 13.50 -5.00 18.57
CA PRO A 178 12.23 -4.35 18.91
C PRO A 178 11.73 -4.71 20.32
N GLU A 179 11.12 -3.74 21.01
CA GLU A 179 10.53 -3.95 22.35
C GLU A 179 9.52 -5.11 22.35
N ILE A 180 8.69 -5.18 21.31
CA ILE A 180 7.67 -6.21 21.14
C ILE A 180 8.29 -7.61 21.10
N CYS A 181 9.44 -7.79 20.45
CA CYS A 181 10.15 -9.08 20.39
C CYS A 181 10.48 -9.60 21.80
N LEU A 182 11.07 -8.73 22.64
CA LEU A 182 11.44 -9.07 24.01
C LEU A 182 10.21 -9.28 24.90
N GLU A 183 9.17 -8.47 24.70
CA GLU A 183 7.91 -8.59 25.42
C GLU A 183 7.20 -9.91 25.12
N LYS A 184 7.13 -10.34 23.85
CA LYS A 184 6.51 -11.62 23.47
C LYS A 184 7.30 -12.81 24.00
N LEU A 185 8.64 -12.74 23.95
CA LEU A 185 9.50 -13.77 24.55
C LEU A 185 9.27 -13.88 26.05
N TRP A 186 9.22 -12.75 26.75
CA TRP A 186 8.99 -12.72 28.18
C TRP A 186 7.57 -13.17 28.55
N GLY A 187 6.56 -12.77 27.76
CA GLY A 187 5.18 -13.19 27.94
C GLY A 187 4.99 -14.70 27.77
N ALA A 188 5.79 -15.36 26.94
CA ALA A 188 5.78 -16.82 26.82
C ALA A 188 6.40 -17.51 28.05
N LEU A 189 7.44 -16.92 28.63
CA LEU A 189 8.13 -17.40 29.83
C LEU A 189 7.35 -17.15 31.13
N ARG A 190 6.74 -15.96 31.24
CA ARG A 190 6.06 -15.44 32.42
C ARG A 190 4.81 -14.63 32.00
N PRO A 191 3.69 -15.30 31.68
CA PRO A 191 2.48 -14.65 31.14
C PRO A 191 1.87 -13.55 32.02
N HIS A 192 2.11 -13.58 33.33
CA HIS A 192 1.56 -12.62 34.30
C HIS A 192 2.56 -11.52 34.71
N SER A 193 3.76 -11.51 34.14
CA SER A 193 4.79 -10.53 34.49
C SER A 193 4.67 -9.25 33.65
N LEU A 194 4.90 -8.10 34.28
CA LEU A 194 4.91 -6.81 33.61
C LEU A 194 6.30 -6.56 32.98
N PHE A 195 6.44 -6.90 31.70
CA PHE A 195 7.69 -6.77 30.95
C PHE A 195 8.39 -5.41 31.15
N ARG A 196 7.63 -4.30 31.06
CA ARG A 196 8.19 -2.94 31.20
C ARG A 196 8.83 -2.65 32.55
N LEU A 197 8.35 -3.28 33.63
CA LEU A 197 8.94 -3.12 34.95
C LEU A 197 10.26 -3.88 35.06
N GLU A 198 10.33 -5.10 34.52
CA GLU A 198 11.53 -5.94 34.59
C GLU A 198 12.62 -5.42 33.65
N VAL A 199 12.30 -5.11 32.40
CA VAL A 199 13.26 -4.54 31.44
C VAL A 199 13.78 -3.18 31.90
N GLY A 200 12.96 -2.38 32.59
CA GLY A 200 13.37 -1.10 33.17
C GLY A 200 14.45 -1.25 34.23
N LYS A 201 14.48 -2.35 34.98
CA LYS A 201 15.56 -2.66 35.93
C LYS A 201 16.87 -2.97 35.19
N LEU A 202 16.79 -3.64 34.04
CA LEU A 202 17.94 -3.94 33.19
C LEU A 202 18.54 -2.70 32.53
N VAL A 203 17.68 -1.77 32.07
CA VAL A 203 18.12 -0.47 31.53
C VAL A 203 18.79 0.36 32.63
N LYS A 204 18.16 0.47 33.81
CA LYS A 204 18.71 1.22 34.95
C LYS A 204 20.05 0.65 35.43
N GLY A 205 20.23 -0.67 35.36
CA GLY A 205 21.49 -1.34 35.67
C GLY A 205 22.52 -1.33 34.53
N SER A 206 22.28 -0.57 33.45
CA SER A 206 23.16 -0.43 32.28
C SER A 206 23.55 -1.77 31.61
N LEU A 207 22.74 -2.81 31.74
CA LEU A 207 22.96 -4.10 31.07
C LEU A 207 22.46 -4.08 29.61
N ILE A 208 21.46 -3.24 29.35
CA ILE A 208 20.92 -2.97 28.01
C ILE A 208 20.69 -1.47 27.88
N ALA A 209 20.77 -0.96 26.66
CA ALA A 209 20.51 0.43 26.34
C ALA A 209 19.18 0.56 25.59
N LYS A 210 18.39 1.57 25.95
CA LYS A 210 17.22 2.00 25.19
C LYS A 210 17.47 3.43 24.72
N PRO A 211 17.65 3.69 23.42
CA PRO A 211 17.79 5.05 22.93
C PRO A 211 16.51 5.86 23.20
N ASP A 212 16.68 7.12 23.59
CA ASP A 212 15.55 8.03 23.79
C ASP A 212 14.69 8.08 22.52
N SER A 213 13.36 8.15 22.69
CA SER A 213 12.35 8.20 21.63
C SER A 213 12.13 6.95 20.75
N LYS A 214 12.79 5.80 21.04
CA LYS A 214 12.68 4.60 20.19
C LYS A 214 12.17 3.35 20.93
N PHE A 215 11.44 2.49 20.19
CA PHE A 215 10.84 1.24 20.69
C PHE A 215 11.72 0.01 20.43
N TYR A 216 13.04 0.14 20.63
CA TYR A 216 13.98 -0.97 20.51
C TYR A 216 15.10 -0.87 21.54
N TYR A 217 15.76 -2.00 21.78
CA TYR A 217 16.88 -2.12 22.72
C TYR A 217 18.17 -2.48 21.98
N ARG A 218 19.29 -2.05 22.55
CA ARG A 218 20.64 -2.44 22.13
C ARG A 218 21.36 -3.06 23.31
N MET A 219 22.29 -3.96 23.02
CA MET A 219 23.13 -4.60 24.02
C MET A 219 24.58 -4.42 23.64
N HIS A 220 25.40 -4.10 24.64
CA HIS A 220 26.84 -3.95 24.44
C HIS A 220 27.47 -5.30 24.09
N SER A 221 28.43 -5.34 23.17
CA SER A 221 29.04 -6.59 22.65
C SER A 221 29.61 -7.47 23.75
N MET A 222 30.27 -6.89 24.77
CA MET A 222 30.78 -7.64 25.92
C MET A 222 29.68 -8.31 26.76
N VAL A 223 28.50 -7.68 26.87
CA VAL A 223 27.36 -8.24 27.59
C VAL A 223 26.71 -9.37 26.78
N SER A 224 26.60 -9.18 25.46
CA SER A 224 26.16 -10.24 24.53
C SER A 224 27.08 -11.46 24.56
N LEU A 225 28.39 -11.24 24.66
CA LEU A 225 29.39 -12.30 24.82
C LEU A 225 29.30 -13.00 26.17
N PHE A 226 29.03 -12.27 27.25
CA PHE A 226 28.72 -12.88 28.55
C PHE A 226 27.50 -13.80 28.43
N LEU A 227 26.41 -13.33 27.81
CA LEU A 227 25.22 -14.16 27.60
C LEU A 227 25.45 -15.42 26.74
N ASN A 228 26.56 -15.50 25.99
CA ASN A 228 26.90 -16.75 25.29
C ASN A 228 27.26 -17.89 26.25
N SER A 229 27.81 -17.61 27.44
CA SER A 229 28.04 -18.67 28.44
C SER A 229 26.73 -19.18 29.04
N GLU A 230 25.71 -18.33 29.08
CA GLU A 230 24.40 -18.62 29.70
C GLU A 230 23.39 -19.27 28.74
N ILE A 231 23.77 -19.56 27.49
CA ILE A 231 22.84 -20.09 26.49
C ILE A 231 22.22 -21.43 26.90
N SER A 232 22.97 -22.29 27.59
CA SER A 232 22.49 -23.59 28.05
C SER A 232 21.41 -23.45 29.12
N GLU A 233 21.56 -22.46 30.02
CA GLU A 233 20.57 -22.15 31.04
C GLU A 233 19.32 -21.50 30.40
N ALA A 234 19.51 -20.59 29.45
CA ALA A 234 18.39 -20.02 28.72
C ALA A 234 17.61 -21.09 27.93
N LEU A 235 18.30 -22.03 27.29
CA LEU A 235 17.68 -23.16 26.59
C LEU A 235 16.90 -24.09 27.55
N SER A 236 17.43 -24.33 28.75
CA SER A 236 16.74 -25.17 29.75
C SER A 236 15.52 -24.46 30.35
N MET A 237 15.59 -23.14 30.57
CA MET A 237 14.44 -22.32 30.96
C MET A 237 13.31 -22.39 29.93
N LEU A 238 13.66 -22.50 28.64
CA LEU A 238 12.68 -22.58 27.57
C LEU A 238 12.18 -24.01 27.27
N GLN A 239 12.85 -25.05 27.77
CA GLN A 239 12.59 -26.44 27.36
C GLN A 239 12.54 -26.61 25.82
N LEU A 240 13.36 -25.86 25.07
CA LEU A 240 13.33 -25.87 23.59
C LEU A 240 13.59 -27.26 22.98
N SER A 241 14.21 -28.18 23.72
CA SER A 241 14.42 -29.57 23.29
C SER A 241 13.16 -30.44 23.36
N GLU A 242 12.13 -30.00 24.09
CA GLU A 242 10.87 -30.72 24.34
C GLU A 242 9.66 -30.01 23.71
N LEU A 243 9.92 -29.24 22.64
CA LEU A 243 8.96 -28.53 21.78
C LEU A 243 7.99 -29.49 21.06
N SER A 244 7.27 -30.32 21.82
CA SER A 244 6.04 -30.97 21.41
C SER A 244 4.93 -29.92 21.50
N ALA A 245 4.14 -29.78 20.44
CA ALA A 245 3.03 -28.82 20.39
C ALA A 245 1.98 -29.04 21.48
N ASP A 246 2.00 -30.21 22.14
CA ASP A 246 1.04 -30.61 23.16
C ASP A 246 1.25 -29.92 24.53
N HIS A 247 2.43 -29.36 24.82
CA HIS A 247 2.77 -28.83 26.15
C HIS A 247 2.82 -27.30 26.26
N HIS A 248 2.84 -26.57 25.15
CA HIS A 248 3.08 -25.12 25.15
C HIS A 248 1.91 -24.34 24.50
N GLY A 249 1.38 -23.34 25.22
CA GLY A 249 0.25 -22.52 24.77
C GLY A 249 0.60 -21.48 23.70
N LEU A 250 -0.41 -20.73 23.24
CA LEU A 250 -0.30 -19.78 22.11
C LEU A 250 0.79 -18.72 22.26
N SER A 251 1.11 -18.29 23.48
CA SER A 251 2.18 -17.32 23.74
C SER A 251 3.54 -17.80 23.21
N TRP A 252 3.79 -19.12 23.24
CA TRP A 252 5.01 -19.71 22.72
C TRP A 252 5.08 -19.68 21.19
N VAL A 253 3.94 -19.91 20.52
CA VAL A 253 3.83 -19.77 19.07
C VAL A 253 4.28 -18.37 18.64
N VAL A 254 3.81 -17.35 19.35
CA VAL A 254 4.21 -15.96 19.07
C VAL A 254 5.72 -15.80 19.30
N ALA A 255 6.24 -16.23 20.45
CA ALA A 255 7.66 -16.07 20.78
C ALA A 255 8.61 -16.76 19.78
N VAL A 256 8.28 -17.96 19.30
CA VAL A 256 9.16 -18.67 18.35
C VAL A 256 9.24 -17.99 16.98
N VAL A 257 8.18 -17.29 16.55
CA VAL A 257 8.20 -16.51 15.30
C VAL A 257 9.22 -15.37 15.41
N TRP A 258 9.23 -14.67 16.54
CA TRP A 258 10.24 -13.63 16.83
C TRP A 258 11.66 -14.22 16.95
N LEU A 259 11.81 -15.37 17.61
CA LEU A 259 13.10 -16.07 17.73
C LEU A 259 13.60 -16.62 16.39
N PHE A 260 12.73 -16.95 15.44
CA PHE A 260 13.16 -17.34 14.09
C PHE A 260 13.85 -16.17 13.36
N ARG A 261 13.39 -14.92 13.57
CA ARG A 261 14.04 -13.71 13.03
C ARG A 261 15.30 -13.34 13.79
N TYR A 262 15.21 -13.20 15.11
CA TYR A 262 16.23 -12.57 15.95
C TYR A 262 17.07 -13.56 16.77
N GLY A 263 16.73 -14.84 16.81
CA GLY A 263 17.44 -15.84 17.61
C GLY A 263 18.85 -16.15 17.10
N LYS A 264 19.66 -16.83 17.92
CA LYS A 264 20.94 -17.40 17.48
C LYS A 264 20.72 -18.59 16.52
N PRO A 265 21.71 -19.00 15.69
CA PRO A 265 21.53 -20.02 14.65
C PRO A 265 20.81 -21.30 15.11
N LYS A 266 21.24 -21.91 16.22
CA LYS A 266 20.59 -23.10 16.79
C LYS A 266 19.15 -22.86 17.24
N VAL A 267 18.86 -21.66 17.76
CA VAL A 267 17.51 -21.27 18.18
C VAL A 267 16.62 -21.04 16.97
N LYS A 268 17.15 -20.47 15.87
CA LYS A 268 16.41 -20.33 14.61
C LYS A 268 15.99 -21.67 14.04
N GLU A 269 16.89 -22.67 14.04
CA GLU A 269 16.58 -24.03 13.56
C GLU A 269 15.48 -24.71 14.40
N ALA A 270 15.58 -24.61 15.73
CA ALA A 270 14.55 -25.13 16.63
C ALA A 270 13.20 -24.41 16.42
N SER A 271 13.22 -23.08 16.30
CA SER A 271 12.03 -22.25 16.06
C SER A 271 11.36 -22.61 14.73
N ALA A 272 12.15 -22.81 13.67
CA ALA A 272 11.65 -23.24 12.36
C ALA A 272 10.89 -24.57 12.45
N SER A 273 11.44 -25.51 13.21
CA SER A 273 10.85 -26.84 13.40
C SER A 273 9.52 -26.74 14.14
N TYR A 274 9.45 -25.92 15.19
CA TYR A 274 8.22 -25.70 15.93
C TYR A 274 7.15 -24.99 15.10
N ILE A 275 7.52 -23.97 14.31
CA ILE A 275 6.56 -23.25 13.46
C ILE A 275 5.90 -24.24 12.47
N ARG A 276 6.65 -25.16 11.87
CA ARG A 276 6.09 -26.21 11.01
C ARG A 276 5.13 -27.14 11.75
N VAL A 277 5.49 -27.56 12.97
CA VAL A 277 4.60 -28.40 13.79
C VAL A 277 3.32 -27.64 14.15
N ALA A 278 3.41 -26.36 14.51
CA ALA A 278 2.27 -25.52 14.86
C ALA A 278 1.30 -25.32 13.67
N LEU A 279 1.83 -25.19 12.45
CA LEU A 279 1.00 -25.10 11.23
C LEU A 279 0.29 -26.42 10.90
N ARG A 280 0.95 -27.55 11.15
CA ARG A 280 0.38 -28.90 10.96
C ARG A 280 -0.57 -29.34 12.07
N PHE A 281 -0.67 -28.56 13.14
CA PHE A 281 -1.53 -28.88 14.27
C PHE A 281 -3.00 -28.76 13.88
N ARG A 282 -3.84 -29.71 14.31
CA ARG A 282 -5.28 -29.72 13.95
C ARG A 282 -6.08 -28.54 14.53
N VAL A 283 -5.55 -27.89 15.56
CA VAL A 283 -6.20 -26.73 16.18
C VAL A 283 -5.85 -25.47 15.39
N TYR A 284 -6.84 -24.94 14.65
CA TYR A 284 -6.70 -23.78 13.77
C TYR A 284 -6.10 -22.54 14.46
N VAL A 285 -6.27 -22.41 15.78
CA VAL A 285 -5.75 -21.26 16.55
C VAL A 285 -4.23 -21.15 16.46
N PHE A 286 -3.51 -22.28 16.38
CA PHE A 286 -2.06 -22.28 16.20
C PHE A 286 -1.68 -21.76 14.82
N GLN A 287 -2.35 -22.23 13.76
CA GLN A 287 -2.14 -21.78 12.39
C GLN A 287 -2.36 -20.27 12.25
N VAL A 288 -3.51 -19.80 12.75
CA VAL A 288 -3.89 -18.38 12.78
C VAL A 288 -2.83 -17.55 13.52
N THR A 289 -2.38 -18.01 14.68
CA THR A 289 -1.40 -17.28 15.50
C THR A 289 -0.04 -17.18 14.78
N VAL A 290 0.44 -18.26 14.15
CA VAL A 290 1.68 -18.24 13.37
C VAL A 290 1.60 -17.21 12.26
N LEU A 291 0.61 -17.35 11.38
CA LEU A 291 0.52 -16.52 10.18
C LEU A 291 0.33 -15.04 10.52
N HIS A 292 -0.53 -14.74 11.50
CA HIS A 292 -0.75 -13.36 11.96
C HIS A 292 0.53 -12.75 12.55
N THR A 293 1.24 -13.48 13.41
CA THR A 293 2.48 -12.99 14.03
C THR A 293 3.56 -12.73 12.98
N VAL A 294 3.62 -13.53 11.91
CA VAL A 294 4.59 -13.33 10.82
C VAL A 294 4.30 -12.03 10.07
N VAL A 295 3.02 -11.77 9.74
CA VAL A 295 2.66 -10.51 9.06
C VAL A 295 2.93 -9.32 9.97
N GLU A 296 2.52 -9.36 11.24
CA GLU A 296 2.81 -8.30 12.22
C GLU A 296 4.31 -8.02 12.36
N LEU A 297 5.14 -9.08 12.40
CA LEU A 297 6.59 -8.96 12.49
C LEU A 297 7.14 -8.25 11.26
N LEU A 298 6.73 -8.67 10.06
CA LEU A 298 7.26 -8.11 8.82
C LEU A 298 6.81 -6.65 8.63
N ASP A 299 5.55 -6.33 8.94
CA ASP A 299 5.03 -4.96 8.92
C ASP A 299 5.80 -4.05 9.90
N LEU A 300 6.04 -4.53 11.13
CA LEU A 300 6.81 -3.78 12.11
C LEU A 300 8.22 -3.53 11.62
N VAL A 301 8.91 -4.54 11.08
CA VAL A 301 10.29 -4.37 10.63
C VAL A 301 10.37 -3.43 9.40
N CYS A 302 9.37 -3.46 8.51
CA CYS A 302 9.25 -2.48 7.42
C CYS A 302 9.10 -1.05 7.93
N SER A 303 8.43 -0.84 9.07
CA SER A 303 8.24 0.49 9.67
C SER A 303 9.49 1.05 10.35
N ILE A 304 10.46 0.20 10.71
CA ILE A 304 11.72 0.61 11.35
C ILE A 304 12.70 1.02 10.25
N THR A 305 12.56 2.25 9.77
CA THR A 305 13.34 2.88 8.69
C THR A 305 14.80 3.15 9.08
N GLU A 306 15.64 2.12 9.19
CA GLU A 306 17.11 2.25 9.13
C GLU A 306 17.63 1.47 7.90
N VAL A 307 18.37 2.16 7.01
CA VAL A 307 18.81 1.68 5.68
C VAL A 307 19.55 0.33 5.73
N THR A 308 20.24 0.03 6.83
CA THR A 308 21.01 -1.21 7.06
C THR A 308 20.15 -2.46 7.33
N ILE A 309 18.86 -2.32 7.68
CA ILE A 309 17.98 -3.46 8.00
C ILE A 309 17.41 -4.13 6.72
N THR A 310 17.47 -3.44 5.58
CA THR A 310 16.79 -3.85 4.33
C THR A 310 17.32 -5.15 3.72
N SER A 311 18.63 -5.40 3.74
CA SER A 311 19.22 -6.63 3.20
C SER A 311 18.91 -7.86 4.07
N GLU A 312 18.94 -7.74 5.39
CA GLU A 312 18.61 -8.87 6.29
C GLU A 312 17.10 -9.14 6.37
N LEU A 313 16.28 -8.09 6.21
CA LEU A 313 14.82 -8.23 6.12
C LEU A 313 14.40 -9.05 4.90
N SER A 314 14.99 -8.78 3.73
CA SER A 314 14.70 -9.56 2.51
C SER A 314 15.09 -11.04 2.67
N ILE A 315 16.25 -11.32 3.29
CA ILE A 315 16.69 -12.69 3.62
C ILE A 315 15.71 -13.37 4.58
N THR A 316 15.25 -12.67 5.60
CA THR A 316 14.31 -13.25 6.58
C THR A 316 12.95 -13.47 5.97
N THR A 317 12.43 -12.51 5.21
CA THR A 317 11.18 -12.63 4.45
C THR A 317 11.24 -13.84 3.53
N TYR A 318 12.33 -14.01 2.79
CA TYR A 318 12.55 -15.18 1.95
C TYR A 318 12.55 -16.50 2.74
N LYS A 319 13.19 -16.54 3.93
CA LYS A 319 13.20 -17.72 4.80
C LYS A 319 11.81 -18.07 5.34
N PHE A 320 11.02 -17.06 5.74
CA PHE A 320 9.63 -17.25 6.13
C PHE A 320 8.80 -17.77 4.96
N LYS A 321 8.84 -17.12 3.79
CA LYS A 321 8.15 -17.58 2.57
C LYS A 321 8.48 -19.03 2.25
N LYS A 322 9.77 -19.37 2.14
CA LYS A 322 10.20 -20.74 1.84
C LYS A 322 9.61 -21.77 2.80
N MET A 323 9.48 -21.44 4.09
CA MET A 323 8.93 -22.34 5.09
C MET A 323 7.40 -22.36 5.09
N LEU A 324 6.76 -21.20 5.06
CA LEU A 324 5.32 -21.04 5.25
C LEU A 324 4.55 -21.42 4.00
N ASP A 325 5.04 -21.09 2.80
CA ASP A 325 4.32 -21.35 1.56
C ASP A 325 4.10 -22.86 1.36
N GLU A 326 5.11 -23.69 1.67
CA GLU A 326 5.01 -25.16 1.62
C GLU A 326 3.95 -25.69 2.61
N GLU A 327 3.92 -25.15 3.82
CA GLU A 327 2.98 -25.59 4.86
C GLU A 327 1.56 -25.07 4.62
N ILE A 328 1.38 -23.85 4.09
CA ILE A 328 0.07 -23.31 3.70
C ILE A 328 -0.53 -24.19 2.60
N ILE A 329 0.26 -24.54 1.58
CA ILE A 329 -0.16 -25.45 0.51
C ILE A 329 -0.58 -26.81 1.10
N ASN A 330 0.19 -27.37 2.03
CA ASN A 330 -0.16 -28.63 2.70
C ASN A 330 -1.47 -28.52 3.49
N VAL A 331 -1.62 -27.48 4.32
CA VAL A 331 -2.82 -27.25 5.14
C VAL A 331 -4.07 -27.13 4.25
N ILE A 332 -3.95 -26.43 3.13
CA ILE A 332 -5.05 -26.26 2.17
C ILE A 332 -5.36 -27.57 1.44
N SER A 333 -4.32 -28.31 1.02
CA SER A 333 -4.46 -29.59 0.30
C SER A 333 -5.05 -30.71 1.16
N CYS A 334 -4.90 -30.66 2.49
CA CYS A 334 -5.44 -31.67 3.40
C CYS A 334 -6.98 -31.61 3.57
N GLY A 335 -7.65 -30.56 3.06
CA GLY A 335 -9.10 -30.38 3.15
C GLY A 335 -9.57 -29.85 4.52
N GLU A 336 -10.76 -29.22 4.54
CA GLU A 336 -11.42 -28.62 5.72
C GLU A 336 -10.58 -27.52 6.43
N VAL A 337 -10.23 -26.47 5.69
CA VAL A 337 -9.58 -25.28 6.27
C VAL A 337 -10.60 -24.46 7.08
N HIS A 338 -10.31 -24.20 8.35
CA HIS A 338 -11.15 -23.36 9.19
C HIS A 338 -11.23 -21.92 8.62
N PRO A 339 -12.39 -21.24 8.63
CA PRO A 339 -12.56 -19.90 8.03
C PRO A 339 -11.54 -18.86 8.53
N LEU A 340 -11.17 -18.90 9.81
CA LEU A 340 -10.14 -17.99 10.33
C LEU A 340 -8.74 -18.30 9.78
N THR A 341 -8.38 -19.58 9.57
CA THR A 341 -7.12 -19.93 8.91
C THR A 341 -7.12 -19.45 7.48
N ALA A 342 -8.25 -19.58 6.78
CA ALA A 342 -8.43 -19.05 5.43
C ALA A 342 -8.17 -17.54 5.36
N ILE A 343 -8.81 -16.75 6.26
CA ILE A 343 -8.67 -15.29 6.32
C ILE A 343 -7.22 -14.87 6.57
N VAL A 344 -6.54 -15.50 7.52
CA VAL A 344 -5.15 -15.11 7.82
C VAL A 344 -4.18 -15.59 6.73
N SER A 345 -4.50 -16.68 6.04
CA SER A 345 -3.73 -17.13 4.88
C SER A 345 -3.89 -16.16 3.70
N SER A 346 -5.10 -15.66 3.43
CA SER A 346 -5.31 -14.63 2.41
C SER A 346 -4.61 -13.32 2.76
N HIS A 347 -4.64 -12.93 4.04
CA HIS A 347 -3.92 -11.76 4.55
C HIS A 347 -2.40 -11.90 4.36
N TYR A 348 -1.84 -13.08 4.68
CA TYR A 348 -0.42 -13.38 4.47
C TYR A 348 -0.03 -13.33 2.98
N ILE A 349 -0.79 -13.99 2.11
CA ILE A 349 -0.49 -14.06 0.68
C ILE A 349 -0.59 -12.66 0.04
N SER A 350 -1.67 -11.92 0.32
CA SER A 350 -1.89 -10.58 -0.27
C SER A 350 -0.82 -9.56 0.12
N ASN A 351 -0.35 -9.56 1.38
CA ASN A 351 0.61 -8.56 1.85
C ASN A 351 2.07 -8.89 1.53
N LEU A 352 2.41 -10.19 1.39
CA LEU A 352 3.81 -10.60 1.23
C LEU A 352 4.18 -11.02 -0.18
N TYR A 353 3.24 -11.48 -1.00
CA TYR A 353 3.58 -11.94 -2.34
C TYR A 353 3.82 -10.76 -3.28
N SER A 354 4.96 -10.83 -3.98
CA SER A 354 5.24 -9.99 -5.15
C SER A 354 4.67 -10.64 -6.42
N SER A 355 4.63 -9.90 -7.53
CA SER A 355 4.24 -10.46 -8.83
C SER A 355 5.08 -11.67 -9.26
N GLU A 356 6.37 -11.73 -8.88
CA GLU A 356 7.22 -12.89 -9.16
C GLU A 356 6.87 -14.11 -8.30
N ASP A 357 6.40 -13.91 -7.07
CA ASP A 357 5.95 -15.01 -6.20
C ASP A 357 4.69 -15.68 -6.78
N TYR A 358 3.74 -14.88 -7.27
CA TYR A 358 2.55 -15.40 -7.96
C TYR A 358 2.91 -16.15 -9.24
N LYS A 359 3.80 -15.62 -10.11
CA LYS A 359 4.27 -16.35 -11.31
C LYS A 359 4.86 -17.72 -10.98
N ARG A 360 5.55 -17.84 -9.84
CA ARG A 360 6.22 -19.08 -9.44
C ARG A 360 5.26 -20.10 -8.81
N ARG A 361 4.26 -19.65 -8.07
CA ARG A 361 3.45 -20.50 -7.17
C ARG A 361 1.95 -20.53 -7.47
N ALA A 362 1.44 -19.74 -8.41
CA ALA A 362 0.00 -19.70 -8.72
C ALA A 362 -0.56 -21.09 -8.99
N ASN A 363 0.10 -21.89 -9.81
CA ASN A 363 -0.34 -23.25 -10.14
C ASN A 363 -0.42 -24.16 -8.92
N ASP A 364 0.58 -24.13 -8.03
CA ASP A 364 0.61 -24.94 -6.81
C ASP A 364 -0.56 -24.55 -5.87
N LEU A 365 -0.82 -23.25 -5.74
CA LEU A 365 -1.92 -22.71 -4.94
C LEU A 365 -3.29 -23.08 -5.52
N ILE A 366 -3.45 -22.97 -6.85
CA ILE A 366 -4.69 -23.35 -7.54
C ILE A 366 -4.97 -24.84 -7.36
N ASN A 367 -3.96 -25.69 -7.60
CA ASN A 367 -4.08 -27.14 -7.48
C ASN A 367 -4.30 -27.62 -6.04
N ALA A 368 -3.77 -26.89 -5.05
CA ALA A 368 -4.04 -27.16 -3.63
C ALA A 368 -5.51 -26.90 -3.25
N GLY A 369 -6.24 -26.08 -4.02
CA GLY A 369 -7.62 -25.71 -3.74
C GLY A 369 -7.78 -24.37 -3.00
N VAL A 370 -6.80 -23.46 -3.09
CA VAL A 370 -6.87 -22.12 -2.49
C VAL A 370 -8.14 -21.37 -2.92
N VAL A 371 -8.54 -21.49 -4.19
CA VAL A 371 -9.74 -20.82 -4.72
C VAL A 371 -11.01 -21.21 -3.95
N ASN A 372 -11.17 -22.50 -3.61
CA ASN A 372 -12.30 -22.99 -2.80
C ASN A 372 -12.28 -22.41 -1.39
N VAL A 373 -11.09 -22.34 -0.79
CA VAL A 373 -10.90 -21.77 0.55
C VAL A 373 -11.27 -20.28 0.55
N LEU A 374 -10.86 -19.52 -0.47
CA LEU A 374 -11.17 -18.10 -0.60
C LEU A 374 -12.65 -17.85 -0.92
N SER A 375 -13.31 -18.71 -1.70
CA SER A 375 -14.76 -18.64 -1.97
C SER A 375 -15.59 -18.63 -0.69
N SER A 376 -15.17 -19.40 0.33
CA SER A 376 -15.84 -19.42 1.64
C SER A 376 -15.78 -18.08 2.38
N ILE A 377 -14.75 -17.26 2.14
CA ILE A 377 -14.62 -15.90 2.71
C ILE A 377 -15.56 -14.94 1.98
N LEU A 378 -15.71 -15.11 0.65
CA LEU A 378 -16.54 -14.25 -0.20
C LEU A 378 -18.05 -14.51 -0.05
N HIS A 379 -18.44 -15.71 0.40
CA HIS A 379 -19.84 -16.09 0.68
C HIS A 379 -20.54 -15.20 1.72
N GLY A 380 -19.81 -14.48 2.58
CA GLY A 380 -20.39 -13.58 3.61
C GLY A 380 -20.90 -12.22 3.12
N SER A 381 -21.07 -12.03 1.80
CA SER A 381 -21.28 -10.73 1.14
C SER A 381 -22.73 -10.19 1.16
N GLU A 382 -23.69 -10.91 1.75
CA GLU A 382 -25.12 -10.54 1.73
C GLU A 382 -25.44 -9.16 2.37
N SER A 383 -24.50 -8.54 3.08
CA SER A 383 -24.70 -7.25 3.79
C SER A 383 -24.30 -5.99 3.02
N GLY A 384 -23.90 -6.08 1.74
CA GLY A 384 -23.55 -4.91 0.91
C GLY A 384 -22.34 -4.09 1.37
N LYS A 385 -21.61 -4.54 2.40
CA LYS A 385 -20.38 -3.91 2.91
C LYS A 385 -19.20 -4.83 2.68
N VAL A 386 -18.21 -4.33 1.93
CA VAL A 386 -16.94 -5.03 1.69
C VAL A 386 -16.04 -4.83 2.90
N THR A 387 -15.63 -5.93 3.52
CA THR A 387 -14.65 -5.90 4.62
C THR A 387 -13.23 -5.95 4.06
N LYS A 388 -12.24 -5.51 4.84
CA LYS A 388 -10.81 -5.59 4.48
C LYS A 388 -10.40 -7.02 4.10
N THR A 389 -10.89 -8.02 4.84
CA THR A 389 -10.59 -9.44 4.61
C THR A 389 -11.15 -9.94 3.28
N MET A 390 -12.32 -9.47 2.86
CA MET A 390 -12.89 -9.80 1.55
C MET A 390 -12.07 -9.17 0.42
N TYR A 391 -11.60 -7.93 0.59
CA TYR A 391 -10.76 -7.27 -0.41
C TYR A 391 -9.40 -7.97 -0.58
N GLU A 392 -8.78 -8.41 0.53
CA GLU A 392 -7.54 -9.20 0.49
C GLU A 392 -7.73 -10.56 -0.19
N ALA A 393 -8.82 -11.28 0.15
CA ALA A 393 -9.17 -12.54 -0.52
C ALA A 393 -9.40 -12.34 -2.01
N LEU A 394 -10.13 -11.28 -2.39
CA LEU A 394 -10.37 -10.91 -3.78
C LEU A 394 -9.08 -10.59 -4.53
N GLY A 395 -8.15 -9.85 -3.90
CA GLY A 395 -6.85 -9.57 -4.48
C GLY A 395 -6.01 -10.82 -4.75
N VAL A 396 -6.05 -11.80 -3.84
CA VAL A 396 -5.41 -13.10 -4.07
C VAL A 396 -6.07 -13.84 -5.24
N VAL A 397 -7.40 -13.90 -5.30
CA VAL A 397 -8.11 -14.53 -6.43
C VAL A 397 -7.73 -13.86 -7.75
N TYR A 398 -7.75 -12.53 -7.81
CA TYR A 398 -7.37 -11.78 -9.01
C TYR A 398 -5.95 -12.12 -9.49
N GLU A 399 -4.96 -12.10 -8.61
CA GLU A 399 -3.58 -12.40 -8.99
C GLU A 399 -3.40 -13.88 -9.38
N LEU A 400 -4.13 -14.82 -8.77
CA LEU A 400 -4.16 -16.23 -9.20
C LEU A 400 -4.75 -16.39 -10.60
N VAL A 401 -5.86 -15.70 -10.91
CA VAL A 401 -6.50 -15.71 -12.24
C VAL A 401 -5.58 -15.06 -13.29
N LYS A 402 -4.83 -14.02 -12.90
CA LYS A 402 -3.90 -13.32 -13.78
C LYS A 402 -2.66 -14.14 -14.13
N PHE A 403 -2.10 -14.87 -13.17
CA PHE A 403 -0.84 -15.62 -13.32
C PHE A 403 -1.00 -17.14 -13.50
N GLY A 404 -2.21 -17.68 -13.40
CA GLY A 404 -2.51 -19.08 -13.70
C GLY A 404 -2.18 -19.43 -15.15
N ASP A 405 -1.58 -20.61 -15.36
CA ASP A 405 -1.24 -21.12 -16.68
C ASP A 405 -2.38 -21.95 -17.33
N ALA A 406 -2.16 -22.41 -18.56
CA ALA A 406 -3.13 -23.23 -19.29
C ALA A 406 -3.40 -24.61 -18.66
N ASN A 407 -2.55 -25.10 -17.73
CA ASN A 407 -2.73 -26.39 -17.05
C ASN A 407 -3.60 -26.25 -15.79
N SER A 408 -3.56 -25.10 -15.14
CA SER A 408 -4.34 -24.78 -13.94
C SER A 408 -5.67 -24.08 -14.25
N SER A 409 -5.86 -23.61 -15.49
CA SER A 409 -7.07 -22.94 -15.95
C SER A 409 -8.35 -23.77 -15.75
N GLU A 410 -8.34 -25.07 -16.04
CA GLU A 410 -9.52 -25.93 -15.85
C GLU A 410 -9.93 -26.04 -14.37
N VAL A 411 -8.95 -26.21 -13.48
CA VAL A 411 -9.17 -26.26 -12.02
C VAL A 411 -9.65 -24.91 -11.48
N LEU A 412 -9.07 -23.82 -11.99
CA LEU A 412 -9.43 -22.46 -11.63
C LEU A 412 -10.85 -22.13 -12.07
N LEU A 413 -11.24 -22.47 -13.30
CA LEU A 413 -12.58 -22.24 -13.84
C LEU A 413 -13.62 -23.07 -13.08
N ARG A 414 -13.35 -24.34 -12.81
CA ARG A 414 -14.29 -25.22 -12.08
C ARG A 414 -14.57 -24.73 -10.65
N ASN A 415 -13.58 -24.12 -10.02
CA ASN A 415 -13.64 -23.72 -8.62
C ASN A 415 -13.83 -22.21 -8.44
N ALA A 416 -14.01 -21.45 -9.54
CA ALA A 416 -14.09 -20.00 -9.48
C ALA A 416 -15.33 -19.55 -8.68
N PRO A 417 -15.21 -18.56 -7.78
CA PRO A 417 -16.33 -18.05 -6.99
C PRO A 417 -17.22 -17.11 -7.80
N VAL A 418 -17.75 -17.56 -8.93
CA VAL A 418 -18.47 -16.72 -9.91
C VAL A 418 -19.69 -16.05 -9.27
N LYS A 419 -20.47 -16.80 -8.48
CA LYS A 419 -21.67 -16.28 -7.80
C LYS A 419 -21.33 -15.21 -6.79
N GLU A 420 -20.27 -15.41 -6.02
CA GLU A 420 -19.84 -14.45 -5.00
C GLU A 420 -19.23 -13.19 -5.63
N LEU A 421 -18.46 -13.35 -6.72
CA LEU A 421 -17.92 -12.23 -7.49
C LEU A 421 -19.04 -11.39 -8.13
N VAL A 422 -20.09 -12.04 -8.66
CA VAL A 422 -21.30 -11.36 -9.15
C VAL A 422 -22.07 -10.69 -8.01
N GLY A 423 -21.98 -11.20 -6.78
CA GLY A 423 -22.46 -10.51 -5.58
C GLY A 423 -21.71 -9.22 -5.27
N LEU A 424 -20.44 -9.12 -5.69
CA LEU A 424 -19.53 -8.00 -5.41
C LEU A 424 -19.28 -7.10 -6.62
N TYR A 425 -20.17 -7.10 -7.61
CA TYR A 425 -20.03 -6.37 -8.88
C TYR A 425 -19.79 -4.84 -8.73
N TYR A 426 -20.13 -4.26 -7.59
CA TYR A 426 -19.88 -2.84 -7.28
C TYR A 426 -18.41 -2.56 -6.88
N VAL A 427 -17.58 -3.60 -6.74
CA VAL A 427 -16.13 -3.50 -6.48
C VAL A 427 -15.37 -3.66 -7.80
N GLY A 428 -14.57 -2.67 -8.18
CA GLY A 428 -13.80 -2.70 -9.44
C GLY A 428 -12.95 -3.96 -9.60
N LEU A 429 -12.20 -4.35 -8.57
CA LEU A 429 -11.36 -5.56 -8.58
C LEU A 429 -12.16 -6.86 -8.81
N ALA A 430 -13.44 -6.91 -8.41
CA ALA A 430 -14.30 -8.07 -8.65
C ALA A 430 -14.72 -8.14 -10.12
N MET A 431 -15.02 -6.99 -10.73
CA MET A 431 -15.29 -6.89 -12.16
C MET A 431 -14.06 -7.25 -13.00
N ASP A 432 -12.87 -6.77 -12.62
CA ASP A 432 -11.60 -7.13 -13.28
C ASP A 432 -11.34 -8.64 -13.22
N THR A 433 -11.66 -9.25 -12.08
CA THR A 433 -11.52 -10.71 -11.89
C THR A 433 -12.50 -11.48 -12.79
N LEU A 434 -13.77 -11.06 -12.85
CA LEU A 434 -14.78 -11.65 -13.74
C LEU A 434 -14.39 -11.52 -15.21
N GLU A 435 -13.90 -10.35 -15.63
CA GLU A 435 -13.41 -10.13 -16.98
C GLU A 435 -12.31 -11.13 -17.32
N ARG A 436 -11.31 -11.25 -16.45
CA ARG A 436 -10.19 -12.16 -16.67
C ARG A 436 -10.62 -13.63 -16.69
N LEU A 437 -11.61 -14.01 -15.87
CA LEU A 437 -12.21 -15.36 -15.93
C LEU A 437 -12.90 -15.61 -17.28
N CYS A 438 -13.65 -14.64 -17.81
CA CYS A 438 -14.21 -14.73 -19.16
C CYS A 438 -13.12 -14.87 -20.22
N GLU A 439 -11.96 -14.24 -20.01
CA GLU A 439 -10.84 -14.39 -20.94
C GLU A 439 -10.25 -15.80 -20.98
N LEU A 440 -10.26 -16.49 -19.85
CA LEU A 440 -9.71 -17.84 -19.71
C LEU A 440 -10.72 -18.93 -20.11
N GLY A 441 -11.99 -18.79 -19.75
CA GLY A 441 -13.00 -19.84 -19.93
C GLY A 441 -13.96 -19.65 -21.09
N GLY A 442 -13.96 -18.49 -21.77
CA GLY A 442 -14.81 -18.26 -22.93
C GLY A 442 -16.30 -18.34 -22.60
N GLU A 443 -17.07 -19.06 -23.42
CA GLU A 443 -18.55 -19.09 -23.36
C GLU A 443 -19.12 -19.64 -22.05
N SER A 444 -18.50 -20.69 -21.48
CA SER A 444 -19.07 -21.40 -20.33
C SER A 444 -19.13 -20.51 -19.08
N VAL A 445 -18.07 -19.74 -18.83
CA VAL A 445 -17.98 -18.82 -17.70
C VAL A 445 -18.93 -17.64 -17.88
N VAL A 446 -19.06 -17.14 -19.10
CA VAL A 446 -19.99 -16.04 -19.41
C VAL A 446 -21.41 -16.48 -19.08
N GLN A 447 -21.81 -17.69 -19.50
CA GLN A 447 -23.13 -18.23 -19.18
C GLN A 447 -23.34 -18.36 -17.66
N GLU A 448 -22.35 -18.87 -16.92
CA GLU A 448 -22.43 -18.98 -15.45
C GLU A 448 -22.58 -17.62 -14.75
N ILE A 449 -21.90 -16.58 -15.24
CA ILE A 449 -22.03 -15.20 -14.74
C ILE A 449 -23.45 -14.66 -14.93
N PHE A 450 -24.08 -14.94 -16.06
CA PHE A 450 -25.46 -14.54 -16.33
C PHE A 450 -26.45 -15.31 -15.48
N GLU A 451 -26.29 -16.63 -15.34
CA GLU A 451 -27.10 -17.48 -14.46
C GLU A 451 -26.97 -17.06 -12.99
N ALA A 452 -25.83 -16.50 -12.58
CA ALA A 452 -25.63 -15.91 -11.26
C ALA A 452 -26.37 -14.55 -11.05
N GLY A 453 -27.05 -14.01 -12.07
CA GLY A 453 -27.92 -12.85 -11.97
C GLY A 453 -27.22 -11.49 -12.10
N LEU A 454 -26.02 -11.43 -12.70
CA LEU A 454 -25.30 -10.16 -12.88
C LEU A 454 -26.14 -9.12 -13.65
N TRP A 455 -26.86 -9.56 -14.69
CA TRP A 455 -27.70 -8.69 -15.52
C TRP A 455 -28.86 -8.08 -14.72
N GLU A 456 -29.55 -8.88 -13.93
CA GLU A 456 -30.68 -8.42 -13.10
C GLU A 456 -30.21 -7.41 -12.04
N LYS A 457 -29.06 -7.67 -11.40
CA LYS A 457 -28.46 -6.76 -10.41
C LYS A 457 -28.05 -5.44 -11.04
N LEU A 458 -27.36 -5.47 -12.18
CA LEU A 458 -26.99 -4.26 -12.93
C LEU A 458 -28.23 -3.48 -13.41
N ALA A 459 -29.28 -4.18 -13.86
CA ALA A 459 -30.52 -3.57 -14.31
C ALA A 459 -31.34 -2.95 -13.17
N ASN A 460 -31.34 -3.55 -11.98
CA ASN A 460 -32.01 -3.04 -10.78
C ASN A 460 -31.29 -1.80 -10.21
N ASP A 461 -29.95 -1.82 -10.14
CA ASP A 461 -29.17 -0.63 -9.73
C ASP A 461 -29.37 0.56 -10.68
N CYS A 462 -29.48 0.28 -11.99
CA CYS A 462 -29.82 1.32 -12.98
C CYS A 462 -31.24 1.89 -12.80
N ARG A 463 -32.14 1.15 -12.13
CA ARG A 463 -33.54 1.53 -11.91
C ARG A 463 -33.71 2.32 -10.61
N ASP A 464 -32.96 1.98 -9.57
CA ASP A 464 -33.10 2.55 -8.22
C ASP A 464 -32.22 3.80 -7.99
N GLN A 465 -31.17 4.02 -8.79
CA GLN A 465 -30.28 5.18 -8.65
C GLN A 465 -30.16 5.96 -9.98
N LEU A 466 -31.00 6.98 -10.14
CA LEU A 466 -31.08 7.91 -11.28
C LEU A 466 -29.79 8.75 -11.56
N GLY A 467 -28.61 8.36 -11.09
CA GLY A 467 -27.44 9.25 -11.14
C GLY A 467 -26.06 8.65 -10.87
N LEU A 468 -25.81 7.35 -11.09
CA LEU A 468 -24.44 6.83 -11.03
C LEU A 468 -23.78 6.73 -12.40
N LEU A 469 -22.65 7.44 -12.53
CA LEU A 469 -21.65 7.26 -13.58
C LEU A 469 -21.21 5.79 -13.60
N TRP A 470 -21.47 5.13 -14.72
CA TRP A 470 -20.78 3.90 -15.09
C TRP A 470 -19.26 4.11 -14.94
N PRO A 471 -18.50 3.27 -14.21
CA PRO A 471 -17.04 3.28 -14.32
C PRO A 471 -16.67 3.03 -15.80
N ARG A 472 -16.03 4.05 -16.41
CA ARG A 472 -16.03 4.32 -17.85
C ARG A 472 -15.13 3.40 -18.70
N ARG A 473 -14.53 2.31 -18.19
CA ARG A 473 -13.55 1.53 -18.98
C ARG A 473 -13.64 -0.02 -19.00
N GLU A 474 -14.19 -0.73 -18.02
CA GLU A 474 -14.19 -2.22 -18.07
C GLU A 474 -15.45 -2.90 -18.68
N ARG A 475 -16.39 -2.16 -19.29
CA ARG A 475 -17.57 -2.79 -19.93
C ARG A 475 -17.39 -3.19 -21.39
N SER A 476 -16.24 -2.91 -22.01
CA SER A 476 -16.02 -3.22 -23.42
C SER A 476 -15.63 -4.69 -23.64
N ILE A 477 -14.80 -5.30 -22.80
CA ILE A 477 -14.19 -6.61 -23.11
C ILE A 477 -15.14 -7.77 -22.79
N ILE A 478 -15.83 -7.74 -21.64
CA ILE A 478 -16.90 -8.72 -21.32
C ILE A 478 -17.99 -8.66 -22.39
N LYS A 479 -18.36 -7.45 -22.83
CA LYS A 479 -19.39 -7.21 -23.85
C LYS A 479 -18.92 -7.59 -25.27
N ASP A 480 -17.68 -7.31 -25.63
CA ASP A 480 -17.11 -7.62 -26.97
C ASP A 480 -16.79 -9.12 -27.11
N LYS A 481 -16.34 -9.81 -26.05
CA LYS A 481 -16.26 -11.28 -26.01
C LYS A 481 -17.65 -11.92 -26.09
N PHE A 482 -18.63 -11.42 -25.33
CA PHE A 482 -20.03 -11.87 -25.41
C PHE A 482 -20.63 -11.71 -26.82
N LEU A 483 -20.41 -10.55 -27.47
CA LEU A 483 -20.92 -10.27 -28.81
C LEU A 483 -20.24 -11.11 -29.89
N ARG A 484 -18.95 -11.42 -29.76
CA ARG A 484 -18.23 -12.31 -30.69
C ARG A 484 -18.77 -13.74 -30.67
N LEU A 485 -19.07 -14.26 -29.48
CA LEU A 485 -19.64 -15.61 -29.29
C LEU A 485 -21.08 -15.70 -29.81
N LEU A 486 -21.86 -14.62 -29.71
CA LEU A 486 -23.17 -14.49 -30.35
C LEU A 486 -23.09 -14.46 -31.88
N THR A 487 -22.07 -13.81 -32.46
CA THR A 487 -21.88 -13.80 -33.93
C THR A 487 -21.40 -15.14 -34.50
N ASP A 488 -20.63 -15.95 -33.75
CA ASP A 488 -20.21 -17.28 -34.21
C ASP A 488 -21.38 -18.28 -34.25
N ARG A 489 -22.40 -18.12 -33.38
CA ARG A 489 -23.65 -18.89 -33.46
C ARG A 489 -24.52 -18.53 -34.67
N SER A 490 -24.37 -17.32 -35.22
CA SER A 490 -25.19 -16.84 -36.35
C SER A 490 -24.84 -17.47 -37.71
N GLN A 491 -23.81 -18.32 -37.78
CA GLN A 491 -23.45 -19.03 -39.01
C GLN A 491 -24.04 -20.44 -39.12
N ASN A 492 -24.60 -21.01 -38.06
CA ASN A 492 -24.97 -22.44 -38.07
C ASN A 492 -26.43 -22.80 -37.78
N ASP A 493 -27.31 -21.92 -37.28
CA ASP A 493 -28.73 -22.26 -37.18
C ASP A 493 -29.64 -21.06 -37.51
N GLU A 494 -30.45 -21.22 -38.55
CA GLU A 494 -31.60 -20.38 -38.88
C GLU A 494 -32.74 -20.71 -37.89
N ASP A 495 -32.76 -20.09 -36.71
CA ASP A 495 -33.91 -20.19 -35.79
C ASP A 495 -34.67 -18.86 -35.69
N GLU A 496 -35.99 -18.98 -35.86
CA GLU A 496 -37.00 -17.93 -36.10
C GLU A 496 -37.10 -16.83 -35.01
N GLU A 497 -36.51 -17.02 -33.82
CA GLU A 497 -36.64 -16.09 -32.68
C GLU A 497 -35.94 -14.74 -32.89
N TRP A 498 -34.86 -14.67 -33.69
CA TRP A 498 -34.15 -13.41 -33.94
C TRP A 498 -34.81 -12.52 -35.01
N SER A 499 -35.66 -13.09 -35.87
CA SER A 499 -36.35 -12.32 -36.93
C SER A 499 -37.36 -11.31 -36.36
N VAL A 500 -37.97 -11.64 -35.21
CA VAL A 500 -38.98 -10.82 -34.54
C VAL A 500 -38.35 -9.64 -33.77
N SER A 501 -37.16 -9.82 -33.16
CA SER A 501 -36.48 -8.73 -32.46
C SER A 501 -35.87 -7.70 -33.43
N LYS A 502 -35.33 -8.17 -34.57
CA LYS A 502 -34.77 -7.29 -35.60
C LYS A 502 -35.86 -6.46 -36.31
N SER A 503 -37.07 -7.01 -36.49
CA SER A 503 -38.21 -6.26 -37.04
C SER A 503 -38.79 -5.25 -36.04
N LEU A 504 -38.92 -5.63 -34.76
CA LEU A 504 -39.44 -4.73 -33.72
C LEU A 504 -38.54 -3.51 -33.48
N GLU A 505 -37.21 -3.69 -33.51
CA GLU A 505 -36.25 -2.60 -33.34
C GLU A 505 -36.25 -1.66 -34.57
N GLN A 506 -36.29 -2.20 -35.80
CA GLN A 506 -36.36 -1.40 -37.02
C GLN A 506 -37.66 -0.57 -37.12
N ASP A 507 -38.80 -1.13 -36.74
CA ASP A 507 -40.10 -0.42 -36.76
C ASP A 507 -40.13 0.74 -35.75
N CYS A 508 -39.56 0.55 -34.56
CA CYS A 508 -39.47 1.57 -33.51
C CYS A 508 -38.61 2.77 -33.95
N PHE A 509 -37.49 2.52 -34.63
CA PHE A 509 -36.60 3.58 -35.12
C PHE A 509 -37.12 4.31 -36.35
N ALA A 510 -37.82 3.61 -37.26
CA ALA A 510 -38.50 4.25 -38.37
C ALA A 510 -39.60 5.21 -37.88
N GLU A 511 -40.28 4.87 -36.78
CA GLU A 511 -41.27 5.74 -36.14
C GLU A 511 -40.63 6.98 -35.48
N VAL A 512 -39.49 6.81 -34.79
CA VAL A 512 -38.72 7.93 -34.21
C VAL A 512 -38.18 8.86 -35.30
N HIS A 513 -37.67 8.31 -36.40
CA HIS A 513 -37.23 9.08 -37.57
C HIS A 513 -38.36 9.91 -38.18
N GLY A 514 -39.50 9.27 -38.48
CA GLY A 514 -40.64 9.95 -39.09
C GLY A 514 -41.26 11.03 -38.20
N LYS A 515 -41.03 10.98 -36.88
CA LYS A 515 -41.39 12.05 -35.92
C LYS A 515 -40.37 13.19 -35.95
N LEU A 516 -39.07 12.90 -35.98
CA LEU A 516 -38.02 13.92 -36.03
C LEU A 516 -37.97 14.71 -37.35
N GLU A 517 -38.23 14.08 -38.50
CA GLU A 517 -38.35 14.78 -39.79
C GLU A 517 -39.52 15.77 -39.82
N ARG A 518 -40.67 15.37 -39.25
CA ARG A 518 -41.86 16.24 -39.16
C ARG A 518 -41.60 17.47 -38.30
N VAL A 519 -40.86 17.30 -37.20
CA VAL A 519 -40.42 18.37 -36.29
C VAL A 519 -39.43 19.30 -36.98
N TRP A 520 -38.38 18.76 -37.62
CA TRP A 520 -37.40 19.56 -38.36
C TRP A 520 -38.06 20.35 -39.51
N GLY A 521 -38.90 19.69 -40.31
CA GLY A 521 -39.66 20.34 -41.38
C GLY A 521 -40.65 21.40 -40.91
N ALA A 522 -41.12 21.33 -39.66
CA ALA A 522 -41.96 22.35 -39.05
C ALA A 522 -41.12 23.56 -38.56
N LEU A 523 -39.99 23.31 -37.90
CA LEU A 523 -39.08 24.37 -37.42
C LEU A 523 -38.47 25.19 -38.57
N VAL A 524 -38.10 24.55 -39.68
CA VAL A 524 -37.61 25.25 -40.88
C VAL A 524 -38.69 26.14 -41.52
N ARG A 525 -39.97 25.73 -41.46
CA ARG A 525 -41.10 26.53 -41.98
C ARG A 525 -41.38 27.74 -41.11
N VAL A 526 -41.28 27.60 -39.79
CA VAL A 526 -41.53 28.69 -38.84
C VAL A 526 -40.36 29.68 -38.82
N GLY A 527 -39.11 29.20 -38.87
CA GLY A 527 -37.92 30.05 -38.91
C GLY A 527 -37.81 30.95 -40.16
N ARG A 528 -38.48 30.61 -41.27
CA ARG A 528 -38.52 31.46 -42.48
C ARG A 528 -39.55 32.58 -42.44
N ASN A 529 -40.56 32.51 -41.58
CA ASN A 529 -41.75 33.38 -41.63
C ASN A 529 -41.99 34.19 -40.34
N ILE A 530 -40.97 34.36 -39.49
CA ILE A 530 -41.07 35.02 -38.16
C ILE A 530 -41.67 36.45 -38.24
N GLU A 531 -41.53 37.14 -39.37
CA GLU A 531 -42.08 38.50 -39.55
C GLU A 531 -43.56 38.53 -40.02
N GLN A 532 -44.18 37.38 -40.29
CA GLN A 532 -45.58 37.28 -40.78
C GLN A 532 -46.46 36.35 -39.92
N THR A 533 -46.02 35.94 -38.74
CA THR A 533 -46.76 35.00 -37.90
C THR A 533 -48.01 35.63 -37.29
N THR A 534 -49.17 35.08 -37.62
CA THR A 534 -50.46 35.43 -37.00
C THR A 534 -50.64 34.69 -35.66
N GLY A 535 -51.50 35.18 -34.75
CA GLY A 535 -51.71 34.56 -33.42
C GLY A 535 -52.12 33.08 -33.45
N ASP A 536 -52.66 32.59 -34.56
CA ASP A 536 -53.05 31.19 -34.78
C ASP A 536 -51.86 30.30 -35.20
N GLU A 537 -50.79 30.90 -35.73
CA GLU A 537 -49.52 30.22 -36.06
C GLU A 537 -48.61 30.10 -34.84
N GLN A 538 -48.77 30.96 -33.85
CA GLN A 538 -48.01 30.94 -32.60
C GLN A 538 -48.48 29.81 -31.67
N GLN A 539 -49.79 29.55 -31.60
CA GLN A 539 -50.33 28.39 -30.89
C GLN A 539 -49.90 27.05 -31.54
N LYS A 540 -49.87 27.01 -32.88
CA LYS A 540 -49.36 25.83 -33.61
C LYS A 540 -47.86 25.61 -33.36
N LEU A 541 -47.09 26.67 -33.16
CA LEU A 541 -45.67 26.56 -32.81
C LEU A 541 -45.50 25.93 -31.42
N GLU A 542 -46.24 26.39 -30.41
CA GLU A 542 -46.19 25.81 -29.06
C GLU A 542 -46.60 24.32 -29.05
N ASP A 543 -47.64 23.95 -29.80
CA ASP A 543 -48.07 22.55 -29.93
C ASP A 543 -47.00 21.68 -30.59
N LEU A 544 -46.32 22.20 -31.61
CA LEU A 544 -45.22 21.53 -32.31
C LEU A 544 -43.95 21.42 -31.46
N GLU A 545 -43.66 22.43 -30.63
CA GLU A 545 -42.55 22.41 -29.67
C GLU A 545 -42.76 21.32 -28.61
N GLN A 546 -43.97 21.21 -28.06
CA GLN A 546 -44.31 20.17 -27.08
C GLN A 546 -44.24 18.76 -27.69
N GLU A 547 -44.70 18.59 -28.94
CA GLU A 547 -44.57 17.32 -29.67
C GLU A 547 -43.09 16.94 -29.91
N ALA A 548 -42.26 17.94 -30.20
CA ALA A 548 -40.82 17.76 -30.40
C ALA A 548 -40.08 17.38 -29.12
N ILE A 549 -40.39 18.02 -27.99
CA ILE A 549 -39.82 17.70 -26.67
C ILE A 549 -40.16 16.26 -26.29
N LEU A 550 -41.43 15.86 -26.42
CA LEU A 550 -41.87 14.49 -26.15
C LEU A 550 -41.12 13.49 -27.03
N SER A 551 -41.01 13.76 -28.33
CA SER A 551 -40.33 12.86 -29.28
C SER A 551 -38.83 12.72 -29.00
N LEU A 552 -38.14 13.82 -28.70
CA LEU A 552 -36.72 13.81 -28.35
C LEU A 552 -36.48 13.15 -26.98
N SER A 553 -37.42 13.26 -26.04
CA SER A 553 -37.29 12.59 -24.74
C SER A 553 -37.36 11.07 -24.87
N VAL A 554 -38.25 10.58 -25.75
CA VAL A 554 -38.37 9.17 -26.10
C VAL A 554 -37.11 8.71 -26.84
N ALA A 555 -36.63 9.50 -27.81
CA ALA A 555 -35.40 9.20 -28.54
C ALA A 555 -34.18 9.10 -27.60
N LYS A 556 -34.04 10.03 -26.64
CA LYS A 556 -33.01 10.01 -25.60
C LYS A 556 -33.05 8.73 -24.79
N THR A 557 -34.23 8.32 -24.31
CA THR A 557 -34.38 7.05 -23.57
C THR A 557 -34.03 5.84 -24.43
N SER A 558 -34.40 5.84 -25.71
CA SER A 558 -34.07 4.78 -26.65
C SER A 558 -32.56 4.72 -26.91
N PHE A 559 -31.89 5.83 -27.19
CA PHE A 559 -30.43 5.87 -27.36
C PHE A 559 -29.69 5.41 -26.11
N LYS A 560 -30.15 5.82 -24.93
CA LYS A 560 -29.59 5.38 -23.66
C LYS A 560 -29.71 3.87 -23.46
N SER A 561 -30.85 3.28 -23.82
CA SER A 561 -31.05 1.82 -23.77
C SER A 561 -30.15 1.06 -24.76
N LEU A 562 -29.75 1.73 -25.85
CA LEU A 562 -29.01 1.13 -26.97
C LEU A 562 -27.51 1.40 -26.96
N ARG A 563 -26.96 2.08 -25.94
CA ARG A 563 -25.51 2.07 -25.65
C ARG A 563 -24.93 0.65 -25.54
N GLY A 564 -25.80 -0.34 -25.34
CA GLY A 564 -25.54 -1.78 -25.30
C GLY A 564 -25.52 -2.51 -26.66
N ALA A 565 -26.03 -1.93 -27.74
CA ALA A 565 -26.34 -2.67 -28.96
C ALA A 565 -25.11 -3.06 -29.80
N PRO A 566 -25.21 -4.08 -30.68
CA PRO A 566 -24.16 -4.42 -31.64
C PRO A 566 -23.94 -3.30 -32.66
N ALA A 567 -22.68 -3.09 -33.04
CA ALA A 567 -22.24 -2.03 -33.94
C ALA A 567 -23.00 -1.95 -35.29
N LYS A 568 -23.12 -3.08 -36.00
CA LYS A 568 -23.64 -3.11 -37.38
C LYS A 568 -25.14 -2.81 -37.50
N PRO A 569 -26.05 -3.43 -36.74
CA PRO A 569 -27.49 -3.12 -36.82
C PRO A 569 -27.79 -1.68 -36.39
N TRP A 570 -27.10 -1.20 -35.35
CA TRP A 570 -27.23 0.19 -34.90
C TRP A 570 -26.72 1.17 -35.96
N GLU A 571 -25.58 0.87 -36.60
CA GLU A 571 -25.06 1.68 -37.71
C GLU A 571 -26.02 1.74 -38.89
N GLU A 572 -26.59 0.59 -39.29
CA GLU A 572 -27.52 0.48 -40.40
C GLU A 572 -28.83 1.25 -40.11
N ILE A 573 -29.33 1.18 -38.87
CA ILE A 573 -30.48 1.94 -38.41
C ILE A 573 -30.18 3.44 -38.40
N MET A 574 -29.06 3.86 -37.80
CA MET A 574 -28.71 5.29 -37.73
C MET A 574 -28.41 5.91 -39.10
N ARG A 575 -27.85 5.13 -40.04
CA ARG A 575 -27.64 5.56 -41.43
C ARG A 575 -28.93 5.61 -42.23
N SER A 576 -29.80 4.61 -42.11
CA SER A 576 -31.07 4.56 -42.86
C SER A 576 -32.09 5.58 -42.39
N THR A 577 -31.94 6.08 -41.16
CA THR A 577 -32.88 7.01 -40.54
C THR A 577 -32.37 8.45 -40.47
N GLU A 578 -31.17 8.81 -40.91
CA GLU A 578 -30.65 10.19 -40.82
C GLU A 578 -30.82 10.92 -39.45
N ILE A 579 -31.11 10.20 -38.35
CA ILE A 579 -31.58 10.81 -37.10
C ILE A 579 -30.49 11.71 -36.51
N ALA A 580 -29.26 11.23 -36.52
CA ALA A 580 -28.12 12.00 -36.02
C ALA A 580 -27.89 13.31 -36.81
N SER A 581 -28.23 13.35 -38.10
CA SER A 581 -28.16 14.57 -38.93
C SER A 581 -29.23 15.57 -38.50
N ASN A 582 -30.45 15.10 -38.24
CA ASN A 582 -31.54 15.97 -37.79
C ASN A 582 -31.34 16.48 -36.36
N VAL A 583 -30.80 15.68 -35.44
CA VAL A 583 -30.47 16.13 -34.09
C VAL A 583 -29.35 17.18 -34.14
N LEU A 584 -28.33 16.99 -34.97
CA LEU A 584 -27.26 17.98 -35.16
C LEU A 584 -27.81 19.33 -35.67
N LYS A 585 -28.65 19.30 -36.70
CA LYS A 585 -29.29 20.49 -37.26
C LYS A 585 -30.15 21.22 -36.22
N LEU A 586 -30.84 20.50 -35.34
CA LEU A 586 -31.64 21.08 -34.26
C LEU A 586 -30.78 21.81 -33.23
N VAL A 587 -29.62 21.25 -32.86
CA VAL A 587 -28.70 21.92 -31.94
C VAL A 587 -28.07 23.16 -32.56
N CYS A 588 -27.71 23.08 -33.85
CA CYS A 588 -27.02 24.17 -34.55
C CYS A 588 -27.95 25.30 -35.02
N ALA A 589 -29.27 25.11 -35.01
CA ALA A 589 -30.20 26.12 -35.48
C ALA A 589 -30.33 27.29 -34.48
N PRO A 590 -30.14 28.55 -34.92
CA PRO A 590 -30.11 29.72 -34.03
C PRO A 590 -31.45 30.01 -33.37
N LEU A 591 -32.56 29.60 -34.00
CA LEU A 591 -33.94 29.84 -33.55
C LEU A 591 -34.54 28.68 -32.72
N THR A 592 -33.74 27.65 -32.39
CA THR A 592 -34.24 26.53 -31.59
C THR A 592 -34.52 26.94 -30.14
N PRO A 593 -35.70 26.62 -29.57
CA PRO A 593 -35.99 26.83 -28.15
C PRO A 593 -34.96 26.17 -27.23
N VAL A 594 -34.68 26.81 -26.10
CA VAL A 594 -33.62 26.38 -25.15
C VAL A 594 -33.82 24.93 -24.69
N GLU A 595 -35.03 24.55 -24.26
CA GLU A 595 -35.34 23.19 -23.81
C GLU A 595 -35.11 22.14 -24.90
N LEU A 596 -35.46 22.49 -26.15
CA LEU A 596 -35.33 21.60 -27.30
C LEU A 596 -33.86 21.45 -27.72
N ARG A 597 -33.07 22.53 -27.59
CA ARG A 597 -31.61 22.52 -27.81
C ARG A 597 -30.89 21.67 -26.77
N HIS A 598 -31.27 21.75 -25.50
CA HIS A 598 -30.74 20.87 -24.43
C HIS A 598 -31.01 19.41 -24.71
N LEU A 599 -32.26 19.07 -25.03
CA LEU A 599 -32.64 17.68 -25.24
C LEU A 599 -32.02 17.09 -26.52
N ALA A 600 -31.81 17.92 -27.54
CA ALA A 600 -31.08 17.54 -28.73
C ALA A 600 -29.56 17.36 -28.46
N ALA A 601 -28.95 18.22 -27.64
CA ALA A 601 -27.56 18.07 -27.20
C ALA A 601 -27.35 16.81 -26.34
N ASP A 602 -28.32 16.50 -25.47
CA ASP A 602 -28.36 15.25 -24.72
C ASP A 602 -28.42 14.04 -25.67
N CYS A 603 -29.29 14.07 -26.68
CA CYS A 603 -29.37 13.01 -27.70
C CYS A 603 -28.04 12.85 -28.45
N LEU A 604 -27.38 13.94 -28.83
CA LEU A 604 -26.05 13.89 -29.46
C LEU A 604 -25.01 13.30 -28.51
N SER A 605 -25.03 13.65 -27.22
CA SER A 605 -24.15 13.05 -26.22
C SER A 605 -24.44 11.55 -26.08
N GLU A 606 -25.70 11.13 -26.01
CA GLU A 606 -26.07 9.71 -25.97
C GLU A 606 -25.57 8.93 -27.19
N ILE A 607 -25.71 9.52 -28.38
CA ILE A 607 -25.14 9.02 -29.63
C ILE A 607 -23.60 8.94 -29.53
N ASN A 608 -22.95 9.99 -29.01
CA ASN A 608 -21.49 10.11 -28.86
C ASN A 608 -20.86 8.99 -28.01
N HIS A 609 -21.64 8.39 -27.11
CA HIS A 609 -21.16 7.34 -26.24
C HIS A 609 -21.22 5.93 -26.86
N HIS A 610 -21.66 5.78 -28.12
CA HIS A 610 -21.74 4.48 -28.80
C HIS A 610 -20.44 4.11 -29.54
N PRO A 611 -19.93 2.85 -29.45
CA PRO A 611 -18.64 2.45 -30.04
C PRO A 611 -18.52 2.63 -31.56
N SER A 612 -19.65 2.58 -32.27
CA SER A 612 -19.73 2.71 -33.74
C SER A 612 -19.77 4.14 -34.27
N LEU A 613 -19.84 5.13 -33.38
CA LEU A 613 -20.11 6.52 -33.70
C LEU A 613 -19.22 7.10 -34.80
N THR A 614 -17.95 6.74 -34.79
CA THR A 614 -16.92 7.32 -35.65
C THR A 614 -17.34 7.36 -37.11
N SER A 615 -17.91 6.28 -37.64
CA SER A 615 -18.29 6.24 -39.06
C SER A 615 -19.46 7.18 -39.38
N ILE A 616 -20.41 7.33 -38.45
CA ILE A 616 -21.65 8.08 -38.64
C ILE A 616 -21.42 9.58 -38.48
N LEU A 617 -20.70 10.03 -37.45
CA LEU A 617 -20.39 11.46 -37.32
C LEU A 617 -19.50 11.95 -38.47
N MET A 618 -18.61 11.10 -38.97
CA MET A 618 -17.75 11.45 -40.10
C MET A 618 -18.53 11.63 -41.40
N GLU A 619 -19.63 10.90 -41.59
CA GLU A 619 -20.56 11.08 -42.72
C GLU A 619 -21.48 12.29 -42.55
N ILE A 620 -21.93 12.58 -41.32
CA ILE A 620 -22.93 13.62 -41.05
C ILE A 620 -22.33 15.03 -40.99
N LEU A 621 -21.16 15.19 -40.37
CA LEU A 621 -20.52 16.49 -40.20
C LEU A 621 -19.81 16.91 -41.49
N THR A 622 -20.52 17.20 -42.57
CA THR A 622 -19.90 17.79 -43.77
C THR A 622 -19.08 19.05 -43.42
N SER A 623 -18.19 19.49 -44.31
CA SER A 623 -17.38 20.71 -44.07
C SER A 623 -18.27 21.90 -43.67
N GLU A 624 -19.41 22.10 -44.31
CA GLU A 624 -20.39 23.15 -43.97
C GLU A 624 -21.04 22.93 -42.59
N ALA A 625 -21.49 21.72 -42.28
CA ALA A 625 -22.10 21.40 -40.97
C ALA A 625 -21.11 21.54 -39.81
N LEU A 626 -19.82 21.29 -40.07
CA LEU A 626 -18.75 21.51 -39.10
C LEU A 626 -18.55 23.00 -38.80
N ASP A 627 -18.65 23.89 -39.80
CA ASP A 627 -18.55 25.34 -39.56
C ASP A 627 -19.72 25.84 -38.69
N GLU A 628 -20.94 25.37 -38.95
CA GLU A 628 -22.11 25.69 -38.13
C GLU A 628 -21.95 25.17 -36.69
N PHE A 629 -21.43 23.96 -36.53
CA PHE A 629 -21.17 23.34 -35.24
C PHE A 629 -20.14 24.12 -34.42
N LEU A 630 -19.02 24.51 -35.04
CA LEU A 630 -17.99 25.34 -34.41
C LEU A 630 -18.52 26.73 -34.06
N HIS A 631 -19.34 27.32 -34.93
CA HIS A 631 -19.97 28.62 -34.66
C HIS A 631 -20.91 28.54 -33.44
N CYS A 632 -21.64 27.44 -33.28
CA CYS A 632 -22.51 27.23 -32.11
C CYS A 632 -21.73 27.10 -30.80
N LEU A 633 -20.58 26.42 -30.81
CA LEU A 633 -19.67 26.37 -29.65
C LEU A 633 -19.12 27.77 -29.30
N ALA A 634 -18.81 28.57 -30.31
CA ALA A 634 -18.33 29.94 -30.15
C ALA A 634 -19.40 30.89 -29.58
N TYR A 635 -20.67 30.65 -29.91
CA TYR A 635 -21.76 31.57 -29.60
C TYR A 635 -22.01 31.68 -28.09
N LEU A 636 -21.69 32.86 -27.53
CA LEU A 636 -21.73 33.15 -26.08
C LEU A 636 -23.09 32.99 -25.40
N GLN A 637 -24.19 32.90 -26.17
CA GLN A 637 -25.54 32.73 -25.62
C GLN A 637 -25.97 31.25 -25.49
N VAL A 638 -25.12 30.29 -25.87
CA VAL A 638 -25.39 28.87 -25.61
C VAL A 638 -25.05 28.55 -24.16
N GLU A 639 -25.98 27.91 -23.45
CA GLU A 639 -25.78 27.52 -22.06
C GLU A 639 -24.56 26.59 -21.88
N GLU A 640 -23.96 26.65 -20.70
CA GLU A 640 -22.72 25.94 -20.37
C GLU A 640 -22.84 24.42 -20.58
N GLU A 641 -23.96 23.82 -20.17
CA GLU A 641 -24.18 22.37 -20.24
C GLU A 641 -24.24 21.87 -21.68
N VAL A 642 -24.98 22.57 -22.55
CA VAL A 642 -25.02 22.30 -24.01
C VAL A 642 -23.64 22.44 -24.61
N SER A 643 -22.92 23.52 -24.26
CA SER A 643 -21.57 23.76 -24.77
C SER A 643 -20.60 22.64 -24.37
N CYS A 644 -20.69 22.15 -23.13
CA CYS A 644 -19.89 21.02 -22.64
C CYS A 644 -20.19 19.71 -23.39
N GLN A 645 -21.45 19.44 -23.70
CA GLN A 645 -21.84 18.23 -24.46
C GLN A 645 -21.37 18.31 -25.91
N LEU A 646 -21.48 19.48 -26.54
CA LEU A 646 -20.94 19.70 -27.88
C LEU A 646 -19.43 19.57 -27.92
N PHE A 647 -18.74 20.04 -26.87
CA PHE A 647 -17.30 19.87 -26.77
C PHE A 647 -16.88 18.40 -26.62
N GLU A 648 -17.66 17.55 -25.95
CA GLU A 648 -17.38 16.11 -25.87
C GLU A 648 -17.47 15.41 -27.24
N VAL A 649 -18.40 15.85 -28.09
CA VAL A 649 -18.52 15.37 -29.48
C VAL A 649 -17.29 15.82 -30.28
N LEU A 650 -16.88 17.07 -30.12
CA LEU A 650 -15.69 17.63 -30.77
C LEU A 650 -14.39 16.93 -30.32
N GLU A 651 -14.22 16.70 -29.02
CA GLU A 651 -13.09 15.99 -28.44
C GLU A 651 -12.94 14.59 -29.06
N TYR A 652 -14.06 13.86 -29.20
CA TYR A 652 -14.06 12.53 -29.81
C TYR A 652 -13.65 12.59 -31.30
N LEU A 653 -14.08 13.61 -32.03
CA LEU A 653 -13.68 13.84 -33.43
C LEU A 653 -12.20 14.23 -33.57
N LEU A 654 -11.70 15.10 -32.70
CA LEU A 654 -10.29 15.53 -32.69
C LEU A 654 -9.34 14.40 -32.31
N ASN A 655 -9.78 13.45 -31.49
CA ASN A 655 -9.04 12.23 -31.16
C ASN A 655 -9.05 11.20 -32.30
N ASN A 656 -9.84 11.42 -33.35
CA ASN A 656 -9.86 10.56 -34.53
C ASN A 656 -8.96 11.10 -35.65
N SER A 657 -8.03 10.26 -36.13
CA SER A 657 -6.96 10.69 -37.04
C SER A 657 -7.42 11.13 -38.44
N ALA A 658 -8.65 10.83 -38.85
CA ALA A 658 -9.10 10.97 -40.24
C ALA A 658 -9.52 12.40 -40.65
N ARG A 659 -9.96 13.25 -39.72
CA ARG A 659 -10.36 14.66 -39.99
C ARG A 659 -9.74 15.70 -39.08
N GLN A 660 -8.82 15.26 -38.22
CA GLN A 660 -8.06 16.13 -37.34
C GLN A 660 -7.43 17.33 -38.07
N ASP A 661 -6.86 17.11 -39.26
CA ASP A 661 -6.22 18.18 -40.04
C ASP A 661 -7.23 19.19 -40.61
N GLU A 662 -8.41 18.73 -41.06
CA GLU A 662 -9.49 19.59 -41.56
C GLU A 662 -10.11 20.45 -40.43
N ILE A 663 -10.31 19.86 -39.25
CA ILE A 663 -10.85 20.58 -38.08
C ILE A 663 -9.83 21.64 -37.60
N ILE A 664 -8.53 21.33 -37.67
CA ILE A 664 -7.47 22.29 -37.35
C ILE A 664 -7.43 23.44 -38.37
N GLU A 665 -7.55 23.16 -39.67
CA GLU A 665 -7.57 24.18 -40.73
C GLU A 665 -8.77 25.13 -40.64
N LYS A 666 -9.87 24.70 -40.05
CA LYS A 666 -11.08 25.52 -39.80
C LYS A 666 -11.01 26.42 -38.56
N GLY A 667 -9.84 26.54 -37.95
CA GLY A 667 -9.59 27.51 -36.88
C GLY A 667 -10.08 27.07 -35.49
N ILE A 668 -10.15 25.75 -35.23
CA ILE A 668 -10.58 25.23 -33.93
C ILE A 668 -9.67 25.69 -32.78
N LEU A 669 -8.40 25.95 -33.06
CA LEU A 669 -7.43 26.35 -32.05
C LEU A 669 -7.70 27.78 -31.60
N GLU A 670 -7.95 28.67 -32.56
CA GLU A 670 -8.41 30.03 -32.29
C GLU A 670 -9.68 29.99 -31.45
N LEU A 671 -10.65 29.14 -31.80
CA LEU A 671 -11.88 28.97 -31.03
C LEU A 671 -11.63 28.47 -29.60
N MET A 672 -10.80 27.45 -29.41
CA MET A 672 -10.47 26.91 -28.09
C MET A 672 -9.73 27.94 -27.23
N PHE A 673 -8.86 28.76 -27.85
CA PHE A 673 -8.21 29.87 -27.17
C PHE A 673 -9.18 31.01 -26.84
N GLU A 674 -10.11 31.34 -27.73
CA GLU A 674 -11.18 32.30 -27.44
C GLU A 674 -12.04 31.83 -26.27
N ILE A 675 -12.37 30.54 -26.18
CA ILE A 675 -13.12 29.98 -25.05
C ILE A 675 -12.32 30.13 -23.75
N ILE A 676 -11.02 29.77 -23.73
CA ILE A 676 -10.16 29.88 -22.55
C ILE A 676 -9.91 31.34 -22.13
N LEU A 677 -9.70 32.24 -23.11
CA LEU A 677 -9.35 33.65 -22.89
C LEU A 677 -10.57 34.56 -22.72
N SER A 678 -11.78 34.06 -22.99
CA SER A 678 -13.01 34.80 -22.76
C SER A 678 -13.10 35.19 -21.28
N ARG A 679 -13.07 36.50 -21.02
CA ARG A 679 -13.11 37.09 -19.67
C ARG A 679 -14.51 37.09 -19.04
N ASP A 680 -15.52 36.60 -19.77
CA ASP A 680 -16.88 36.50 -19.29
C ASP A 680 -17.08 35.17 -18.54
N GLU A 681 -17.38 35.26 -17.23
CA GLU A 681 -17.53 34.18 -16.25
C GLU A 681 -18.71 33.21 -16.52
N LEU A 682 -19.27 33.20 -17.74
CA LEU A 682 -20.53 32.50 -18.04
C LEU A 682 -20.38 30.99 -18.29
N ARG A 683 -19.16 30.45 -18.55
CA ARG A 683 -18.94 29.03 -18.90
C ARG A 683 -17.66 28.39 -18.29
N PRO A 684 -17.43 28.45 -16.97
CA PRO A 684 -16.21 27.93 -16.32
C PRO A 684 -15.93 26.42 -16.53
N LYS A 685 -16.94 25.55 -16.56
CA LYS A 685 -16.79 24.10 -16.81
C LYS A 685 -16.34 23.80 -18.23
N LEU A 686 -16.81 24.57 -19.20
CA LEU A 686 -16.37 24.44 -20.59
C LEU A 686 -14.89 24.84 -20.70
N GLN A 687 -14.51 25.96 -20.07
CA GLN A 687 -13.11 26.41 -20.02
C GLN A 687 -12.20 25.35 -19.40
N GLU A 688 -12.61 24.75 -18.28
CA GLU A 688 -11.87 23.67 -17.63
C GLU A 688 -11.72 22.43 -18.54
N LYS A 689 -12.81 21.98 -19.19
CA LYS A 689 -12.77 20.85 -20.12
C LYS A 689 -11.88 21.11 -21.34
N VAL A 690 -12.00 22.30 -21.95
CA VAL A 690 -11.19 22.70 -23.11
C VAL A 690 -9.71 22.76 -22.72
N LEU A 691 -9.41 23.34 -21.54
CA LEU A 691 -8.05 23.42 -21.01
C LEU A 691 -7.47 22.03 -20.74
N PHE A 692 -8.23 21.15 -20.09
CA PHE A 692 -7.82 19.78 -19.83
C PHE A 692 -7.53 19.04 -21.14
N TYR A 693 -8.38 19.22 -22.15
CA TYR A 693 -8.13 18.65 -23.46
C TYR A 693 -6.85 19.19 -24.10
N ILE A 694 -6.58 20.50 -24.09
CA ILE A 694 -5.34 21.05 -24.66
C ILE A 694 -4.08 20.54 -23.95
N VAL A 695 -4.14 20.35 -22.62
CA VAL A 695 -2.99 19.91 -21.81
C VAL A 695 -2.74 18.40 -21.90
N PHE A 696 -3.79 17.58 -22.10
CA PHE A 696 -3.68 16.12 -22.01
C PHE A 696 -4.00 15.36 -23.31
N SER A 697 -4.43 16.04 -24.39
CA SER A 697 -4.86 15.39 -25.64
C SER A 697 -3.71 14.88 -26.53
N PRO A 698 -3.92 13.79 -27.30
CA PRO A 698 -3.00 13.30 -28.33
C PRO A 698 -2.74 14.26 -29.51
N LEU A 699 -3.34 15.45 -29.56
CA LEU A 699 -3.01 16.48 -30.56
C LEU A 699 -1.49 16.75 -30.68
N HIS A 700 -0.75 16.50 -29.59
CA HIS A 700 0.72 16.56 -29.53
C HIS A 700 1.46 15.55 -30.43
N VAL A 701 0.79 14.49 -30.92
CA VAL A 701 1.46 13.32 -31.51
C VAL A 701 1.70 13.48 -33.02
N LYS A 702 0.95 14.33 -33.74
CA LYS A 702 1.14 14.52 -35.20
C LYS A 702 2.00 15.71 -35.60
N ARG A 703 2.09 16.78 -34.78
CA ARG A 703 3.00 17.92 -35.03
C ARG A 703 4.17 17.86 -34.07
N ARG A 704 5.36 18.30 -34.50
CA ARG A 704 6.56 18.36 -33.63
C ARG A 704 6.19 19.06 -32.33
N THR A 705 6.35 18.37 -31.20
CA THR A 705 5.98 18.83 -29.86
C THR A 705 6.49 20.26 -29.56
N SER A 706 7.64 20.64 -30.12
CA SER A 706 8.24 21.97 -30.00
C SER A 706 7.40 23.10 -30.63
N ALA A 707 6.84 22.90 -31.83
CA ALA A 707 6.04 23.95 -32.50
C ALA A 707 4.71 24.19 -31.78
N TRP A 708 4.21 23.16 -31.10
CA TRP A 708 2.99 23.25 -30.30
C TRP A 708 3.19 24.00 -29.00
N ILE A 709 4.31 23.74 -28.32
CA ILE A 709 4.70 24.46 -27.11
C ILE A 709 4.99 25.93 -27.42
N GLU A 710 5.66 26.24 -28.54
CA GLU A 710 5.89 27.63 -28.99
C GLU A 710 4.56 28.35 -29.25
N LEU A 711 3.61 27.71 -29.94
CA LEU A 711 2.27 28.29 -30.17
C LEU A 711 1.54 28.59 -28.85
N LEU A 712 1.57 27.67 -27.87
CA LEU A 712 0.94 27.85 -26.56
C LEU A 712 1.59 28.98 -25.74
N LEU A 713 2.91 29.19 -25.90
CA LEU A 713 3.65 30.28 -25.26
C LEU A 713 3.34 31.63 -25.94
N GLU A 714 3.30 31.68 -27.27
CA GLU A 714 3.03 32.89 -28.05
C GLU A 714 1.58 33.39 -27.89
N SER A 715 0.62 32.48 -27.72
CA SER A 715 -0.81 32.78 -27.56
C SER A 715 -1.22 33.18 -26.14
N GLY A 716 -0.28 33.25 -25.18
CA GLY A 716 -0.54 33.75 -23.82
C GLY A 716 -1.29 32.77 -22.90
N VAL A 717 -1.44 31.50 -23.29
CA VAL A 717 -2.16 30.46 -22.53
C VAL A 717 -1.51 30.20 -21.17
N VAL A 718 -0.18 30.25 -21.11
CA VAL A 718 0.57 30.11 -19.84
C VAL A 718 0.27 31.28 -18.89
N GLN A 719 0.05 32.49 -19.42
CA GLN A 719 -0.37 33.65 -18.64
C GLN A 719 -1.86 33.57 -18.25
N ALA A 720 -2.71 33.00 -19.10
CA ALA A 720 -4.11 32.71 -18.77
C ALA A 720 -4.23 31.67 -17.64
N LEU A 721 -3.42 30.60 -17.69
CA LEU A 721 -3.28 29.59 -16.64
C LEU A 721 -2.83 30.17 -15.31
N ALA A 722 -1.92 31.15 -15.35
CA ALA A 722 -1.45 31.87 -14.16
C ALA A 722 -2.46 32.88 -13.61
N THR A 723 -3.48 33.27 -14.39
CA THR A 723 -4.49 34.28 -14.02
C THR A 723 -5.88 33.70 -13.75
N LEU A 724 -6.11 32.40 -14.05
CA LEU A 724 -7.29 31.68 -13.58
C LEU A 724 -7.36 31.79 -12.05
N PRO A 725 -8.44 32.36 -11.48
CA PRO A 725 -8.56 32.52 -10.06
C PRO A 725 -8.46 31.13 -9.42
N THR A 726 -7.52 31.00 -8.49
CA THR A 726 -7.32 29.81 -7.66
C THR A 726 -8.66 29.13 -7.38
N ILE A 727 -8.86 27.97 -7.98
CA ILE A 727 -9.95 27.02 -7.69
C ILE A 727 -9.70 26.54 -6.26
N SER A 728 -10.03 27.39 -5.30
CA SER A 728 -9.53 27.32 -3.93
C SER A 728 -10.45 26.51 -3.03
N ASN A 729 -11.08 25.43 -3.51
CA ASN A 729 -11.95 24.60 -2.65
C ASN A 729 -12.22 23.14 -3.10
N ASN A 730 -11.51 22.57 -4.09
CA ASN A 730 -11.64 21.13 -4.38
C ASN A 730 -10.27 20.44 -4.34
N THR A 731 -10.11 19.52 -3.39
CA THR A 731 -8.87 18.78 -3.08
C THR A 731 -8.47 17.70 -4.10
N ASN A 732 -9.05 17.73 -5.30
CA ASN A 732 -8.78 16.77 -6.37
C ASN A 732 -8.45 17.54 -7.66
N LEU A 733 -7.19 17.95 -7.82
CA LEU A 733 -6.64 18.27 -9.13
C LEU A 733 -5.56 17.23 -9.47
N PRO A 734 -5.54 16.69 -10.70
CA PRO A 734 -4.46 15.83 -11.15
C PRO A 734 -3.19 16.66 -11.34
N VAL A 735 -2.07 16.08 -10.91
CA VAL A 735 -0.71 16.58 -11.11
C VAL A 735 -0.51 16.92 -12.59
N LEU A 736 -0.11 18.17 -12.90
CA LEU A 736 0.29 18.57 -14.25
C LEU A 736 1.39 17.62 -14.77
N PRO A 737 1.33 17.15 -16.03
CA PRO A 737 2.36 16.28 -16.58
C PRO A 737 3.75 16.90 -16.49
N PHE A 738 4.77 16.09 -16.21
CA PHE A 738 6.17 16.55 -16.03
C PHE A 738 6.75 17.31 -17.24
N TRP A 739 6.19 17.14 -18.44
CA TRP A 739 6.62 17.87 -19.65
C TRP A 739 6.01 19.28 -19.78
N PHE A 740 5.11 19.66 -18.87
CA PHE A 740 4.52 21.00 -18.76
C PHE A 740 5.31 21.92 -17.80
N LEU A 741 6.14 21.34 -16.93
CA LEU A 741 7.15 22.01 -16.11
C LEU A 741 8.46 22.14 -16.88
#